data_AF-A0AAD2CFJ6-F1
#
_entry.id   AF-A0AAD2CFJ6-F1
#
_cell.length_a   1.000
_cell.length_b   1.000
_cell.length_c   1.000
_cell.angle_alpha   90.00
_cell.angle_beta   90.00
_cell.angle_gamma   90.00
#
_symmetry.space_group_name_H-M   'P 1'
#
loop_
_entity.id
_entity.type
_entity.pdbx_description
1 polymer ?
#
loop_
_entity_poly.entity_id
_entity_poly.type
_entity_poly.pdbx_seq_one_letter_code
_entity_poly.pdbx_strand_id
1 'polypeptide(L)'
;MSMSLVKLVSASKTSGVRLLKSKTTRKIFDIRTLSTYTPPENVQEWENLANKELSRAKKSVDYLRSERVTPEGIQIQPVYWDLNDPEPEMPGVYPFSRGPYASMYTNRPWTIRQYAGFSTAEESNAFYKRNLAAGQQGLSVAFDLPTHRGYDSDHERVVGDVGMAGVSIDTLKDMEILFDQIDLTEVSVSMTMNGAVLPIMAFYIQAAIEQNPDKEPAEVMKQLKGTIQNDILKEFMVRNTYIYPPTPSVNRVIADIMGFTSKWTPKFNSISISGYHMQEAGADAALEMAFTIADGLEYIRTAVEVAELDVDSVAPRLSFFWGIGMNFYTEIAKMRAARKLWAELVKEKFAPSNPKSLLLRTHCQTSGYSLTEAQPMNNIIRTTIEAMAAVQGGTQSLHTNSYDEAVGLPTDQSARVARTTQLILQEETGICDVADPWGGSYMMESLTDEIYDKAKGIIDDVESHGGMTAYINSGEAKLKIEESATKKQGRVDSGKDVVVGVNKYRLNKEDEKAEMIDVLQIDNSDVRTKQIARMNEVKANRDEIAAQEALLRLEESARKTTSTSNPDHPDNLMTLCIECARTRCTLGEMSDALENAWGRHVPATGMVQGAYTAAFNGGDDKVFSEYENILKSVEGFEQTEGRRPRILVAKMGQDGHDRGAKVIASGFADLGFDVDVGPLFQTPREVALQAIDSDVHVIGVSSQAAGHKTLLPALKKELEDLGVHHMVVVAGGVIPPQDYDFLLKESKSCGAVFGPGTRITDAANTVLDLIPRGGGGGEEPANKTA
;
A
#
# COMPACT_ATOMS: atom_id res chain seq x y z
N MET A 1 42.61 -17.00 67.02
CA MET A 1 41.57 -16.72 68.04
C MET A 1 40.25 -16.52 67.32
N SER A 2 39.35 -17.52 67.41
CA SER A 2 37.99 -17.40 68.01
C SER A 2 36.95 -16.80 67.05
N MET A 3 36.15 -17.62 66.33
CA MET A 3 34.83 -18.17 66.74
C MET A 3 33.79 -17.11 67.15
N SER A 4 32.59 -17.15 66.53
CA SER A 4 31.31 -17.59 67.15
C SER A 4 30.08 -17.19 66.26
N LEU A 5 29.35 -18.15 65.66
CA LEU A 5 28.00 -18.70 66.03
C LEU A 5 26.83 -17.70 65.91
N VAL A 6 25.71 -17.93 65.20
CA VAL A 6 24.74 -19.05 65.08
C VAL A 6 24.02 -19.45 66.38
N LYS A 7 22.71 -19.14 66.48
CA LYS A 7 21.66 -19.74 67.34
C LYS A 7 20.34 -19.70 66.53
N LEU A 8 19.55 -20.75 66.25
CA LEU A 8 18.93 -21.91 66.97
C LEU A 8 17.66 -21.58 67.80
N VAL A 9 16.51 -22.11 67.30
CA VAL A 9 15.52 -23.03 67.96
C VAL A 9 14.13 -22.53 68.43
N SER A 10 13.14 -23.39 68.10
CA SER A 10 11.89 -23.79 68.80
C SER A 10 10.56 -23.13 68.37
N ALA A 11 9.35 -23.73 68.42
CA ALA A 11 8.78 -25.10 68.49
C ALA A 11 7.23 -24.96 68.72
N SER A 12 6.47 -26.07 68.55
CA SER A 12 5.10 -26.43 69.06
C SER A 12 4.05 -26.66 67.95
N LYS A 13 3.16 -27.69 67.94
CA LYS A 13 2.30 -28.39 68.95
C LYS A 13 1.94 -29.82 68.46
N THR A 14 2.04 -30.92 69.24
CA THR A 14 1.01 -31.69 70.03
C THR A 14 -0.33 -31.98 69.29
N SER A 15 -1.04 -33.13 69.34
CA SER A 15 -1.04 -34.41 70.08
C SER A 15 -2.20 -35.29 69.52
N GLY A 16 -2.14 -36.62 69.56
CA GLY A 16 -3.19 -37.51 69.02
C GLY A 16 -4.33 -37.90 70.01
N VAL A 17 -5.52 -38.27 69.49
CA VAL A 17 -6.56 -39.04 70.20
C VAL A 17 -7.40 -39.93 69.23
N ARG A 18 -7.64 -41.16 69.71
CA ARG A 18 -8.47 -42.32 69.30
C ARG A 18 -9.65 -42.19 68.31
N LEU A 19 -9.76 -43.25 67.49
CA LEU A 19 -10.94 -43.75 66.77
C LEU A 19 -12.17 -44.00 67.65
N LEU A 20 -13.35 -43.61 67.15
CA LEU A 20 -14.64 -44.22 67.46
C LEU A 20 -15.35 -44.61 66.15
N LYS A 21 -15.72 -45.88 66.05
CA LYS A 21 -16.51 -46.46 64.95
C LYS A 21 -17.94 -45.90 64.96
N SER A 22 -18.48 -45.61 63.77
CA SER A 22 -19.91 -45.73 63.51
C SER A 22 -20.12 -46.17 62.07
N LYS A 23 -20.64 -47.40 61.90
CA LYS A 23 -21.19 -47.91 60.64
C LYS A 23 -22.60 -47.36 60.48
N THR A 24 -23.01 -47.25 59.21
CA THR A 24 -24.39 -47.01 58.71
C THR A 24 -24.83 -45.54 58.82
N THR A 25 -25.11 -44.80 57.75
CA THR A 25 -26.26 -45.02 56.85
C THR A 25 -26.09 -44.30 55.50
N ARG A 26 -26.55 -44.93 54.42
CA ARG A 26 -26.62 -44.45 53.02
C ARG A 26 -27.20 -43.03 52.87
N LYS A 27 -26.63 -42.23 51.96
CA LYS A 27 -27.36 -41.64 50.81
C LYS A 27 -26.40 -40.96 49.82
N ILE A 28 -26.27 -41.59 48.66
CA ILE A 28 -26.17 -41.00 47.31
C ILE A 28 -25.26 -39.77 47.17
N PHE A 29 -24.00 -40.01 46.82
CA PHE A 29 -23.30 -39.17 45.86
C PHE A 29 -23.03 -40.03 44.64
N ASP A 30 -23.70 -39.68 43.55
CA ASP A 30 -23.49 -40.22 42.21
C ASP A 30 -22.07 -39.82 41.80
N ILE A 31 -21.13 -40.76 41.95
CA ILE A 31 -19.77 -40.61 41.41
C ILE A 31 -19.95 -40.71 39.90
N ARG A 32 -20.14 -39.57 39.24
CA ARG A 32 -19.78 -39.45 37.82
C ARG A 32 -18.37 -40.00 37.72
N THR A 33 -18.25 -41.12 37.01
CA THR A 33 -16.98 -41.73 36.63
C THR A 33 -16.03 -40.62 36.21
N LEU A 34 -14.95 -40.43 36.99
CA LEU A 34 -13.80 -39.66 36.56
C LEU A 34 -13.27 -40.37 35.31
N SER A 35 -13.70 -39.91 34.14
CA SER A 35 -13.09 -40.23 32.86
C SER A 35 -11.60 -40.03 33.03
N THR A 36 -10.81 -41.10 33.01
CA THR A 36 -9.36 -41.02 33.00
C THR A 36 -8.97 -40.28 31.72
N TYR A 37 -8.54 -39.03 31.86
CA TYR A 37 -7.97 -38.27 30.75
C TYR A 37 -6.62 -38.90 30.40
N THR A 38 -6.52 -39.47 29.20
CA THR A 38 -5.24 -39.86 28.59
C THR A 38 -4.82 -38.72 27.67
N PRO A 39 -3.68 -38.06 27.92
CA PRO A 39 -3.16 -37.04 27.01
C PRO A 39 -2.89 -37.65 25.61
N PRO A 40 -3.20 -36.94 24.51
CA PRO A 40 -2.89 -37.43 23.18
C PRO A 40 -1.36 -37.46 22.95
N GLU A 41 -0.85 -38.57 22.41
CA GLU A 41 0.59 -38.75 22.12
C GLU A 41 0.96 -38.39 20.68
N ASN A 42 -0.02 -38.18 19.81
CA ASN A 42 0.16 -37.85 18.40
C ASN A 42 -1.04 -37.06 17.84
N VAL A 43 -0.89 -36.54 16.63
CA VAL A 43 -1.93 -35.74 15.97
C VAL A 43 -3.25 -36.52 15.78
N GLN A 44 -3.20 -37.82 15.51
CA GLN A 44 -4.40 -38.63 15.28
C GLN A 44 -5.23 -38.79 16.57
N GLU A 45 -4.57 -38.98 17.70
CA GLU A 45 -5.20 -39.03 19.02
C GLU A 45 -5.77 -37.66 19.41
N TRP A 46 -5.06 -36.57 19.09
CA TRP A 46 -5.57 -35.22 19.27
C TRP A 46 -6.83 -34.97 18.43
N GLU A 47 -6.85 -35.40 17.17
CA GLU A 47 -8.02 -35.26 16.30
C GLU A 47 -9.23 -36.02 16.85
N ASN A 48 -9.03 -37.23 17.39
CA ASN A 48 -10.11 -38.00 18.02
C ASN A 48 -10.70 -37.26 19.23
N LEU A 49 -9.84 -36.65 20.05
CA LEU A 49 -10.25 -35.80 21.17
C LEU A 49 -11.05 -34.58 20.67
N ALA A 50 -10.51 -33.84 19.71
CA ALA A 50 -11.15 -32.64 19.15
C ALA A 50 -12.50 -32.98 18.49
N ASN A 51 -12.58 -34.04 17.69
CA ASN A 51 -13.82 -34.50 17.06
C ASN A 51 -14.90 -34.86 18.10
N LYS A 52 -14.51 -35.47 19.22
CA LYS A 52 -15.43 -35.74 20.33
C LYS A 52 -16.01 -34.46 20.93
N GLU A 53 -15.20 -33.42 21.08
CA GLU A 53 -15.65 -32.10 21.56
C GLU A 53 -16.56 -31.39 20.56
N LEU A 54 -16.16 -31.38 19.29
CA LEU A 54 -16.86 -30.71 18.19
C LEU A 54 -18.18 -31.38 17.81
N SER A 55 -18.33 -32.67 18.09
CA SER A 55 -19.55 -33.44 17.82
C SER A 55 -20.81 -32.80 18.42
N ARG A 56 -20.68 -32.11 19.56
CA ARG A 56 -21.79 -31.37 20.21
C ARG A 56 -22.34 -30.24 19.36
N ALA A 57 -21.50 -29.64 18.52
CA ALA A 57 -21.87 -28.60 17.57
C ALA A 57 -22.12 -29.15 16.15
N LYS A 58 -22.16 -30.49 15.98
CA LYS A 58 -22.21 -31.16 14.67
C LYS A 58 -21.08 -30.75 13.72
N LYS A 59 -19.89 -30.48 14.28
CA LYS A 59 -18.67 -30.12 13.55
C LYS A 59 -17.62 -31.22 13.72
N SER A 60 -16.61 -31.21 12.86
CA SER A 60 -15.42 -32.06 12.91
C SER A 60 -14.15 -31.23 12.70
N VAL A 61 -12.99 -31.83 12.94
CA VAL A 61 -11.69 -31.24 12.58
C VAL A 61 -11.63 -30.95 11.07
N ASP A 62 -12.13 -31.87 10.24
CA ASP A 62 -12.19 -31.66 8.78
C ASP A 62 -13.08 -30.48 8.39
N TYR A 63 -14.18 -30.27 9.12
CA TYR A 63 -14.98 -29.05 8.97
C TYR A 63 -14.18 -27.80 9.36
N LEU A 64 -13.41 -27.82 10.46
CA LEU A 64 -12.57 -26.65 10.80
C LEU A 64 -11.52 -26.37 9.72
N ARG A 65 -10.95 -27.40 9.10
CA ARG A 65 -9.99 -27.27 8.00
C ARG A 65 -10.64 -26.70 6.75
N SER A 66 -11.86 -27.14 6.38
CA SER A 66 -12.56 -26.61 5.21
C SER A 66 -12.97 -25.15 5.36
N GLU A 67 -13.23 -24.70 6.60
CA GLU A 67 -13.59 -23.31 6.90
C GLU A 67 -12.37 -22.38 7.06
N ARG A 68 -11.15 -22.92 7.12
CA ARG A 68 -9.90 -22.16 7.35
C ARG A 68 -8.97 -22.24 6.16
N VAL A 69 -9.51 -21.92 4.99
CA VAL A 69 -8.72 -21.72 3.77
C VAL A 69 -8.43 -20.23 3.63
N THR A 70 -7.16 -19.87 3.63
CA THR A 70 -6.70 -18.49 3.43
C THR A 70 -6.96 -18.03 1.99
N PRO A 71 -6.97 -16.71 1.73
CA PRO A 71 -7.04 -16.18 0.37
C PRO A 71 -5.97 -16.75 -0.59
N GLU A 72 -4.78 -17.07 -0.07
CA GLU A 72 -3.66 -17.68 -0.79
C GLU A 72 -3.90 -19.17 -1.15
N GLY A 73 -5.03 -19.73 -0.70
CA GLY A 73 -5.40 -21.13 -0.89
C GLY A 73 -4.60 -22.09 -0.02
N ILE A 74 -4.11 -21.62 1.13
CA ILE A 74 -3.44 -22.43 2.17
C ILE A 74 -4.48 -22.86 3.21
N GLN A 75 -4.51 -24.16 3.51
CA GLN A 75 -5.42 -24.73 4.50
C GLN A 75 -4.76 -24.75 5.88
N ILE A 76 -5.16 -23.84 6.75
CA ILE A 76 -4.56 -23.71 8.08
C ILE A 76 -5.05 -24.84 9.00
N GLN A 77 -4.10 -25.57 9.57
CA GLN A 77 -4.43 -26.63 10.53
C GLN A 77 -4.86 -26.03 11.87
N PRO A 78 -5.87 -26.61 12.54
CA PRO A 78 -6.27 -26.15 13.87
C PRO A 78 -5.18 -26.38 14.93
N VAL A 79 -4.32 -27.39 14.72
CA VAL A 79 -3.10 -27.66 15.49
C VAL A 79 -2.03 -28.17 14.53
N TYR A 80 -0.80 -27.65 14.68
CA TYR A 80 0.40 -28.13 13.99
C TYR A 80 1.23 -28.98 14.95
N TRP A 81 1.94 -29.98 14.41
CA TRP A 81 2.67 -30.97 15.20
C TRP A 81 3.95 -31.39 14.47
N ASP A 82 5.05 -31.50 15.21
CA ASP A 82 6.35 -32.05 14.79
C ASP A 82 7.00 -31.40 13.55
N LEU A 83 8.03 -30.58 13.78
CA LEU A 83 8.93 -30.13 12.72
C LEU A 83 9.95 -31.25 12.52
N ASN A 84 9.89 -31.97 11.40
CA ASN A 84 10.95 -32.88 10.99
C ASN A 84 12.20 -32.09 10.51
N ASP A 85 12.70 -31.16 11.32
CA ASP A 85 13.86 -30.32 11.02
C ASP A 85 15.05 -30.69 11.93
N PRO A 86 16.09 -31.35 11.39
CA PRO A 86 17.28 -31.73 12.16
C PRO A 86 18.30 -30.59 12.34
N GLU A 87 18.22 -29.49 11.58
CA GLU A 87 19.22 -28.41 11.59
C GLU A 87 18.58 -27.00 11.60
N PRO A 88 18.30 -26.43 12.78
CA PRO A 88 17.59 -25.17 12.88
C PRO A 88 18.40 -23.99 12.32
N GLU A 89 17.77 -23.19 11.46
CA GLU A 89 18.36 -21.97 10.91
C GLU A 89 18.66 -20.90 11.98
N MET A 90 19.60 -19.99 11.67
CA MET A 90 20.02 -18.88 12.53
C MET A 90 19.90 -17.53 11.81
N PRO A 91 19.51 -16.43 12.51
CA PRO A 91 19.49 -15.10 11.91
C PRO A 91 20.89 -14.66 11.46
N GLY A 92 20.97 -13.92 10.36
CA GLY A 92 22.24 -13.45 9.78
C GLY A 92 23.06 -14.54 9.06
N VAL A 93 22.54 -15.76 8.95
CA VAL A 93 23.15 -16.88 8.22
C VAL A 93 22.27 -17.23 7.03
N TYR A 94 22.88 -17.50 5.86
CA TYR A 94 22.16 -17.96 4.68
C TYR A 94 21.30 -19.20 5.02
N PRO A 95 20.01 -19.28 4.60
CA PRO A 95 19.33 -18.41 3.64
C PRO A 95 18.58 -17.21 4.26
N PHE A 96 18.90 -16.83 5.50
CA PHE A 96 18.42 -15.62 6.18
C PHE A 96 16.91 -15.59 6.49
N SER A 97 16.22 -16.73 6.50
CA SER A 97 14.77 -16.80 6.82
C SER A 97 14.45 -16.11 8.15
N ARG A 98 15.31 -16.29 9.16
CA ARG A 98 15.19 -15.74 10.52
C ARG A 98 15.64 -14.29 10.67
N GLY A 99 16.11 -13.66 9.60
CA GLY A 99 16.48 -12.24 9.57
C GLY A 99 17.86 -11.98 8.94
N PRO A 100 18.07 -10.78 8.36
CA PRO A 100 19.30 -10.47 7.63
C PRO A 100 20.52 -10.20 8.54
N TYR A 101 20.33 -10.01 9.85
CA TYR A 101 21.39 -9.66 10.80
C TYR A 101 21.38 -10.60 12.01
N ALA A 102 22.56 -11.01 12.49
CA ALA A 102 22.66 -11.99 13.56
C ALA A 102 22.01 -11.56 14.89
N SER A 103 22.16 -10.28 15.27
CA SER A 103 21.56 -9.76 16.51
C SER A 103 20.12 -9.31 16.35
N MET A 104 19.64 -9.07 15.13
CA MET A 104 18.39 -8.34 14.87
C MET A 104 18.20 -7.17 15.86
N TYR A 105 17.06 -7.11 16.55
CA TYR A 105 16.69 -6.02 17.45
C TYR A 105 17.34 -6.04 18.82
N THR A 106 18.00 -7.15 19.20
CA THR A 106 18.57 -7.32 20.54
C THR A 106 19.67 -6.30 20.89
N ASN A 107 20.23 -5.63 19.88
CA ASN A 107 21.16 -4.52 20.05
C ASN A 107 20.59 -3.18 19.54
N ARG A 108 19.86 -3.18 18.43
CA ARG A 108 19.27 -1.97 17.85
C ARG A 108 17.92 -2.29 17.22
N PRO A 109 16.81 -1.66 17.66
CA PRO A 109 15.49 -1.90 17.10
C PRO A 109 15.39 -1.41 15.64
N TRP A 110 14.26 -1.71 14.99
CA TRP A 110 13.95 -1.18 13.67
C TRP A 110 13.88 0.36 13.68
N THR A 111 14.04 0.98 12.52
CA THR A 111 13.95 2.44 12.40
C THR A 111 12.48 2.88 12.36
N ILE A 112 12.08 3.77 13.27
CA ILE A 112 10.77 4.44 13.19
C ILE A 112 10.81 5.46 12.06
N ARG A 113 10.10 5.17 10.95
CA ARG A 113 10.10 5.98 9.73
C ARG A 113 8.66 6.27 9.31
N GLN A 114 8.11 7.36 9.83
CA GLN A 114 6.79 7.84 9.42
C GLN A 114 6.89 8.55 8.06
N TYR A 115 5.96 8.20 7.19
CA TYR A 115 5.72 8.82 5.88
C TYR A 115 4.88 10.07 6.12
N ALA A 116 5.38 11.19 5.62
CA ALA A 116 4.81 12.49 5.93
C ALA A 116 5.14 13.51 4.84
N GLY A 117 4.24 14.47 4.68
CA GLY A 117 4.33 15.55 3.71
C GLY A 117 2.93 15.88 3.24
N PHE A 118 2.54 17.14 3.36
CA PHE A 118 1.23 17.61 2.93
C PHE A 118 1.29 19.10 2.62
N SER A 119 0.48 19.54 1.66
CA SER A 119 0.34 20.95 1.30
C SER A 119 1.68 21.57 0.85
N THR A 120 2.25 22.50 1.62
CA THR A 120 3.44 23.26 1.24
C THR A 120 4.74 22.67 1.79
N ALA A 121 5.87 23.04 1.16
CA ALA A 121 7.20 22.68 1.65
C ALA A 121 7.49 23.24 3.05
N GLU A 122 7.02 24.46 3.35
CA GLU A 122 7.14 25.09 4.66
C GLU A 122 6.43 24.30 5.77
N GLU A 123 5.18 23.88 5.53
CA GLU A 123 4.39 23.12 6.49
C GLU A 123 4.98 21.72 6.70
N SER A 124 5.38 21.06 5.61
CA SER A 124 6.03 19.76 5.65
C SER A 124 7.37 19.82 6.42
N ASN A 125 8.19 20.84 6.16
CA ASN A 125 9.44 21.08 6.88
C ASN A 125 9.21 21.30 8.39
N ALA A 126 8.22 22.11 8.76
CA ALA A 126 7.86 22.34 10.15
C ALA A 126 7.39 21.04 10.82
N PHE A 127 6.62 20.20 10.12
CA PHE A 127 6.17 18.90 10.60
C PHE A 127 7.34 17.92 10.80
N TYR A 128 8.27 17.86 9.86
CA TYR A 128 9.49 17.04 9.97
C TYR A 128 10.31 17.40 11.20
N LYS A 129 10.57 18.69 11.43
CA LYS A 129 11.32 19.16 12.60
C LYS A 129 10.63 18.77 13.92
N ARG A 130 9.29 18.91 14.00
CA ARG A 130 8.52 18.48 15.19
C ARG A 130 8.64 16.98 15.44
N ASN A 131 8.55 16.15 14.40
CA ASN A 131 8.60 14.70 14.56
C ASN A 131 9.99 14.16 14.86
N LEU A 132 11.04 14.72 14.25
CA LEU A 132 12.43 14.40 14.59
C LEU A 132 12.70 14.69 16.07
N ALA A 133 12.26 15.85 16.56
CA ALA A 133 12.37 16.20 17.98
C ALA A 133 11.56 15.27 18.90
N ALA A 134 10.52 14.61 18.38
CA ALA A 134 9.64 13.72 19.12
C ALA A 134 9.99 12.22 18.97
N GLY A 135 11.19 11.89 18.48
CA GLY A 135 11.72 10.52 18.44
C GLY A 135 11.66 9.82 17.08
N GLN A 136 11.22 10.49 16.01
CA GLN A 136 11.36 9.96 14.66
C GLN A 136 12.85 9.89 14.27
N GLN A 137 13.28 8.78 13.68
CA GLN A 137 14.71 8.51 13.44
C GLN A 137 15.15 8.73 11.99
N GLY A 138 14.21 8.79 11.04
CA GLY A 138 14.48 9.08 9.64
C GLY A 138 13.26 9.72 8.98
N LEU A 139 13.49 10.55 7.96
CA LEU A 139 12.43 11.23 7.23
C LEU A 139 11.93 10.39 6.06
N SER A 140 10.67 10.55 5.71
CA SER A 140 10.10 9.94 4.52
C SER A 140 9.13 10.90 3.87
N VAL A 141 9.43 11.34 2.65
CA VAL A 141 8.76 12.44 1.95
C VAL A 141 7.65 11.91 1.05
N ALA A 142 6.44 12.44 1.24
CA ALA A 142 5.29 12.25 0.37
C ALA A 142 5.11 13.43 -0.58
N PHE A 143 5.09 13.17 -1.89
CA PHE A 143 4.90 14.18 -2.94
C PHE A 143 3.46 14.20 -3.45
N ASP A 144 3.01 15.34 -3.94
CA ASP A 144 1.72 15.40 -4.62
C ASP A 144 1.73 14.66 -5.98
N LEU A 145 0.52 14.40 -6.50
CA LEU A 145 0.36 13.65 -7.75
C LEU A 145 0.92 14.38 -8.99
N PRO A 146 0.85 15.71 -9.11
CA PRO A 146 1.50 16.47 -10.19
C PRO A 146 3.02 16.26 -10.20
N THR A 147 3.67 16.41 -9.04
CA THR A 147 5.10 16.14 -8.87
C THR A 147 5.44 14.71 -9.29
N HIS A 148 4.64 13.73 -8.84
CA HIS A 148 4.80 12.32 -9.21
C HIS A 148 4.81 12.07 -10.72
N ARG A 149 3.95 12.78 -11.46
CA ARG A 149 3.72 12.59 -12.89
C ARG A 149 4.42 13.60 -13.78
N GLY A 150 5.38 14.36 -13.23
CA GLY A 150 6.23 15.24 -14.03
C GLY A 150 5.51 16.49 -14.52
N TYR A 151 4.59 17.05 -13.74
CA TYR A 151 3.88 18.28 -14.06
C TYR A 151 4.21 19.38 -13.04
N ASP A 152 4.45 20.58 -13.56
CA ASP A 152 4.51 21.79 -12.74
C ASP A 152 3.10 22.22 -12.29
N SER A 153 3.03 22.94 -11.17
CA SER A 153 1.79 23.37 -10.51
C SER A 153 0.90 24.33 -11.34
N ASP A 154 1.43 24.97 -12.39
CA ASP A 154 0.65 25.80 -13.31
C ASP A 154 -0.04 25.01 -14.43
N HIS A 155 0.32 23.74 -14.63
CA HIS A 155 -0.18 22.93 -15.73
C HIS A 155 -1.71 22.72 -15.65
N GLU A 156 -2.39 22.79 -16.78
CA GLU A 156 -3.86 22.79 -16.85
C GLU A 156 -4.49 21.46 -16.41
N ARG A 157 -3.78 20.33 -16.57
CA ARG A 157 -4.26 18.99 -16.19
C ARG A 157 -4.20 18.68 -14.70
N VAL A 158 -3.63 19.58 -13.88
CA VAL A 158 -3.34 19.28 -12.46
C VAL A 158 -3.97 20.24 -11.47
N VAL A 159 -4.86 21.13 -11.94
CA VAL A 159 -5.44 22.22 -11.13
C VAL A 159 -6.02 21.72 -9.81
N GLY A 160 -6.71 20.57 -9.80
CA GLY A 160 -7.33 20.00 -8.60
C GLY A 160 -6.41 19.15 -7.71
N ASP A 161 -5.16 18.92 -8.11
CA ASP A 161 -4.28 17.92 -7.50
C ASP A 161 -3.06 18.52 -6.76
N VAL A 162 -2.73 19.80 -7.03
CA VAL A 162 -1.57 20.50 -6.41
C VAL A 162 -1.69 20.51 -4.89
N GLY A 163 -0.70 19.94 -4.20
CA GLY A 163 -0.56 19.95 -2.75
C GLY A 163 -1.54 19.04 -1.99
N MET A 164 -2.38 18.28 -2.70
CA MET A 164 -3.46 17.50 -2.07
C MET A 164 -2.97 16.20 -1.46
N ALA A 165 -2.18 15.42 -2.21
CA ALA A 165 -1.70 14.11 -1.77
C ALA A 165 -0.34 14.14 -1.05
N GLY A 166 0.34 15.29 -1.07
CA GLY A 166 1.68 15.45 -0.55
C GLY A 166 2.23 16.85 -0.81
N VAL A 167 3.53 17.03 -0.63
CA VAL A 167 4.20 18.30 -0.91
C VAL A 167 4.35 18.54 -2.42
N SER A 168 4.07 19.75 -2.89
CA SER A 168 4.33 20.20 -4.27
C SER A 168 5.80 20.60 -4.44
N ILE A 169 6.47 20.05 -5.46
CA ILE A 169 7.86 20.38 -5.82
C ILE A 169 7.92 20.70 -7.31
N ASP A 170 8.08 21.97 -7.66
CA ASP A 170 8.21 22.42 -9.05
C ASP A 170 9.68 22.70 -9.40
N THR A 171 10.49 23.10 -8.42
CA THR A 171 11.86 23.56 -8.61
C THR A 171 12.78 23.13 -7.47
N LEU A 172 14.10 23.31 -7.65
CA LEU A 172 15.08 23.19 -6.58
C LEU A 172 14.71 24.03 -5.34
N LYS A 173 14.06 25.19 -5.54
CA LYS A 173 13.71 26.10 -4.44
C LYS A 173 12.76 25.46 -3.44
N ASP A 174 11.81 24.66 -3.92
CA ASP A 174 10.88 23.94 -3.06
C ASP A 174 11.61 22.91 -2.19
N MET A 175 12.59 22.21 -2.78
CA MET A 175 13.42 21.23 -2.08
C MET A 175 14.33 21.88 -1.02
N GLU A 176 14.89 23.06 -1.31
CA GLU A 176 15.64 23.87 -0.33
C GLU A 176 14.78 24.22 0.88
N ILE A 177 13.54 24.67 0.65
CA ILE A 177 12.59 25.02 1.71
C ILE A 177 12.20 23.77 2.52
N LEU A 178 11.92 22.66 1.84
CA LEU A 178 11.53 21.40 2.46
C LEU A 178 12.57 20.91 3.48
N PHE A 179 13.85 21.13 3.19
CA PHE A 179 14.97 20.73 4.05
C PHE A 179 15.68 21.89 4.74
N ASP A 180 15.03 23.06 4.84
CA ASP A 180 15.59 24.17 5.60
C ASP A 180 15.85 23.78 7.06
N GLN A 181 17.09 23.99 7.49
CA GLN A 181 17.63 23.60 8.80
C GLN A 181 17.62 22.08 9.08
N ILE A 182 17.61 21.26 8.03
CA ILE A 182 17.78 19.80 8.12
C ILE A 182 19.03 19.43 7.31
N ASP A 183 20.09 19.01 8.01
CA ASP A 183 21.35 18.62 7.37
C ASP A 183 21.21 17.27 6.64
N LEU A 184 21.19 17.33 5.31
CA LEU A 184 21.04 16.17 4.44
C LEU A 184 22.24 15.21 4.47
N THR A 185 23.39 15.62 5.00
CA THR A 185 24.57 14.75 5.16
C THR A 185 24.49 13.87 6.42
N GLU A 186 23.65 14.27 7.37
CA GLU A 186 23.45 13.56 8.64
C GLU A 186 22.15 12.75 8.68
N VAL A 187 21.04 13.33 8.21
CA VAL A 187 19.71 12.73 8.28
C VAL A 187 19.48 11.73 7.14
N SER A 188 18.92 10.56 7.47
CA SER A 188 18.50 9.58 6.45
C SER A 188 17.12 9.92 5.89
N VAL A 189 17.08 10.31 4.61
CA VAL A 189 15.84 10.71 3.91
C VAL A 189 15.38 9.62 2.95
N SER A 190 14.14 9.17 3.11
CA SER A 190 13.43 8.33 2.15
C SER A 190 12.54 9.19 1.28
N MET A 191 12.50 8.96 -0.02
CA MET A 191 11.66 9.70 -0.97
C MET A 191 10.82 8.70 -1.77
N THR A 192 9.50 8.80 -1.64
CA THR A 192 8.58 7.94 -2.39
C THR A 192 8.30 8.59 -3.74
N MET A 193 9.20 8.38 -4.70
CA MET A 193 9.09 8.93 -6.05
C MET A 193 9.54 7.88 -7.09
N ASN A 194 8.84 7.84 -8.23
CA ASN A 194 9.07 6.86 -9.31
C ASN A 194 8.98 7.50 -10.70
N GLY A 195 7.84 8.08 -11.08
CA GLY A 195 7.65 8.71 -12.39
C GLY A 195 8.66 9.83 -12.66
N ALA A 196 8.59 10.92 -11.87
CA ALA A 196 9.52 12.04 -11.93
C ALA A 196 10.79 11.83 -11.06
N VAL A 197 11.30 10.60 -11.01
CA VAL A 197 12.43 10.25 -10.14
C VAL A 197 13.71 11.05 -10.44
N LEU A 198 13.99 11.31 -11.71
CA LEU A 198 15.20 12.03 -12.13
C LEU A 198 15.22 13.50 -11.63
N PRO A 199 14.20 14.35 -11.93
CA PRO A 199 14.15 15.72 -11.40
C PRO A 199 14.19 15.77 -9.86
N ILE A 200 13.43 14.90 -9.19
CA ILE A 200 13.34 14.92 -7.72
C ILE A 200 14.66 14.52 -7.07
N MET A 201 15.31 13.48 -7.58
CA MET A 201 16.62 13.08 -7.09
C MET A 201 17.68 14.15 -7.37
N ALA A 202 17.59 14.84 -8.50
CA ALA A 202 18.49 15.96 -8.84
C ALA A 202 18.31 17.13 -7.88
N PHE A 203 17.08 17.52 -7.59
CA PHE A 203 16.79 18.57 -6.61
C PHE A 203 17.31 18.20 -5.21
N TYR A 204 17.11 16.95 -4.77
CA TYR A 204 17.62 16.49 -3.48
C TYR A 204 19.15 16.58 -3.39
N ILE A 205 19.86 16.10 -4.41
CA ILE A 205 21.33 16.13 -4.46
C ILE A 205 21.83 17.57 -4.50
N GLN A 206 21.25 18.40 -5.38
CA GLN A 206 21.66 19.79 -5.54
C GLN A 206 21.35 20.62 -4.28
N ALA A 207 20.23 20.39 -3.60
CA ALA A 207 19.93 21.05 -2.32
C ALA A 207 20.98 20.71 -1.25
N ALA A 208 21.43 19.44 -1.16
CA ALA A 208 22.48 19.04 -0.23
C ALA A 208 23.84 19.70 -0.55
N ILE A 209 24.15 19.86 -1.84
CA ILE A 209 25.36 20.56 -2.30
C ILE A 209 25.29 22.04 -1.88
N GLU A 210 24.15 22.71 -2.08
CA GLU A 210 23.97 24.12 -1.74
C GLU A 210 23.91 24.37 -0.22
N GLN A 211 23.50 23.38 0.59
CA GLN A 211 23.66 23.42 2.06
C GLN A 211 25.13 23.39 2.52
N ASN A 212 26.06 22.94 1.67
CA ASN A 212 27.46 22.70 2.01
C ASN A 212 28.43 23.41 1.03
N PRO A 213 28.38 24.75 0.91
CA PRO A 213 29.15 25.50 -0.10
C PRO A 213 30.67 25.41 0.08
N ASP A 214 31.15 25.05 1.28
CA ASP A 214 32.57 24.91 1.60
C ASP A 214 33.15 23.52 1.26
N LYS A 215 32.32 22.57 0.79
CA LYS A 215 32.72 21.19 0.46
C LYS A 215 32.63 20.96 -1.04
N GLU A 216 33.49 20.07 -1.55
CA GLU A 216 33.38 19.62 -2.93
C GLU A 216 32.10 18.79 -3.13
N PRO A 217 31.35 18.95 -4.26
CA PRO A 217 30.10 18.24 -4.50
C PRO A 217 30.20 16.71 -4.33
N ALA A 218 31.32 16.13 -4.79
CA ALA A 218 31.58 14.70 -4.68
C ALA A 218 31.73 14.22 -3.22
N GLU A 219 32.20 15.08 -2.31
CA GLU A 219 32.31 14.75 -0.90
C GLU A 219 30.95 14.80 -0.20
N VAL A 220 30.09 15.74 -0.60
CA VAL A 220 28.70 15.85 -0.11
C VAL A 220 27.89 14.64 -0.54
N MET A 221 27.92 14.28 -1.83
CA MET A 221 27.16 13.15 -2.37
C MET A 221 27.50 11.81 -1.68
N LYS A 222 28.76 11.58 -1.32
CA LYS A 222 29.21 10.39 -0.59
C LYS A 222 28.69 10.30 0.85
N GLN A 223 28.18 11.40 1.40
CA GLN A 223 27.63 11.45 2.75
C GLN A 223 26.12 11.15 2.78
N LEU A 224 25.42 11.34 1.66
CA LEU A 224 23.97 11.15 1.57
C LEU A 224 23.56 9.72 1.93
N LYS A 225 22.66 9.60 2.90
CA LYS A 225 22.05 8.34 3.35
C LYS A 225 20.55 8.44 3.10
N GLY A 226 19.94 7.40 2.56
CA GLY A 226 18.54 7.48 2.21
C GLY A 226 18.10 6.41 1.24
N THR A 227 16.87 6.56 0.76
CA THR A 227 16.27 5.67 -0.22
C THR A 227 15.43 6.50 -1.18
N ILE A 228 15.51 6.22 -2.46
CA ILE A 228 14.52 6.65 -3.46
C ILE A 228 13.71 5.41 -3.85
N GLN A 229 12.39 5.53 -4.01
CA GLN A 229 11.57 4.35 -4.31
C GLN A 229 11.93 3.77 -5.67
N ASN A 230 11.92 4.58 -6.73
CA ASN A 230 12.46 4.27 -8.06
C ASN A 230 12.06 2.90 -8.64
N ASP A 231 10.86 2.44 -8.30
CA ASP A 231 10.33 1.14 -8.71
C ASP A 231 9.22 1.38 -9.71
N ILE A 232 9.55 1.37 -11.00
CA ILE A 232 8.59 1.68 -12.06
C ILE A 232 7.70 0.50 -12.45
N LEU A 233 8.17 -0.75 -12.28
CA LEU A 233 7.40 -1.94 -12.67
C LEU A 233 6.06 -2.02 -11.92
N LYS A 234 6.07 -1.78 -10.60
CA LYS A 234 4.84 -1.68 -9.81
C LYS A 234 3.97 -0.46 -10.12
N GLU A 235 4.49 0.58 -10.76
CA GLU A 235 3.65 1.69 -11.26
C GLU A 235 2.73 1.22 -12.38
N PHE A 236 3.25 0.42 -13.31
CA PHE A 236 2.46 -0.12 -14.43
C PHE A 236 1.43 -1.16 -13.96
N MET A 237 1.73 -1.88 -12.87
CA MET A 237 0.80 -2.85 -12.30
C MET A 237 -0.35 -2.20 -11.53
N VAL A 238 -0.04 -1.30 -10.58
CA VAL A 238 -1.01 -0.94 -9.54
C VAL A 238 -1.00 0.52 -9.08
N ARG A 239 0.15 1.22 -9.12
CA ARG A 239 0.27 2.55 -8.48
C ARG A 239 -0.01 3.72 -9.44
N ASN A 240 0.13 3.50 -10.74
CA ASN A 240 -0.30 4.42 -11.79
C ASN A 240 0.34 5.84 -11.73
N THR A 241 1.56 5.99 -11.24
CA THR A 241 2.31 7.27 -11.31
C THR A 241 3.48 7.24 -12.29
N TYR A 242 3.40 6.36 -13.30
CA TYR A 242 4.33 6.35 -14.43
C TYR A 242 4.17 7.60 -15.31
N ILE A 243 5.25 7.92 -16.02
CA ILE A 243 5.29 8.95 -17.07
C ILE A 243 5.58 8.26 -18.40
N TYR A 244 6.78 7.70 -18.54
CA TYR A 244 7.27 7.13 -19.80
C TYR A 244 6.90 5.65 -19.96
N PRO A 245 6.97 5.10 -21.19
CA PRO A 245 6.77 3.67 -21.42
C PRO A 245 7.75 2.77 -20.63
N PRO A 246 7.44 1.47 -20.47
CA PRO A 246 8.26 0.55 -19.68
C PRO A 246 9.73 0.51 -20.09
N THR A 247 10.03 0.36 -21.39
CA THR A 247 11.40 0.21 -21.89
C THR A 247 12.31 1.39 -21.54
N PRO A 248 12.00 2.67 -21.87
CA PRO A 248 12.86 3.79 -21.47
C PRO A 248 12.91 3.98 -19.94
N SER A 249 11.82 3.68 -19.22
CA SER A 249 11.81 3.80 -17.77
C SER A 249 12.77 2.82 -17.08
N VAL A 250 12.82 1.57 -17.53
CA VAL A 250 13.72 0.55 -16.96
C VAL A 250 15.14 0.71 -17.53
N ASN A 251 15.28 0.70 -18.87
CA ASN A 251 16.58 0.56 -19.53
C ASN A 251 17.36 1.87 -19.67
N ARG A 252 16.74 3.02 -19.41
CA ARG A 252 17.43 4.33 -19.39
C ARG A 252 17.36 4.95 -18.01
N VAL A 253 16.17 5.22 -17.49
CA VAL A 253 16.02 5.96 -16.22
C VAL A 253 16.60 5.18 -15.04
N ILE A 254 16.11 3.96 -14.78
CA ILE A 254 16.59 3.16 -13.64
C ILE A 254 18.05 2.75 -13.81
N ALA A 255 18.44 2.32 -15.02
CA ALA A 255 19.82 1.94 -15.34
C ALA A 255 20.82 3.10 -15.09
N ASP A 256 20.51 4.33 -15.54
CA ASP A 256 21.37 5.49 -15.33
C ASP A 256 21.46 5.90 -13.85
N ILE A 257 20.36 5.77 -13.09
CA ILE A 257 20.35 6.03 -11.64
C ILE A 257 21.21 5.00 -10.91
N MET A 258 21.08 3.70 -11.22
CA MET A 258 21.92 2.65 -10.62
C MET A 258 23.41 2.88 -10.91
N GLY A 259 23.71 3.22 -12.17
CA GLY A 259 25.02 3.68 -12.60
C GLY A 259 25.58 4.80 -11.74
N PHE A 260 24.88 5.93 -11.70
CA PHE A 260 25.28 7.11 -10.94
C PHE A 260 25.48 6.82 -9.44
N THR A 261 24.49 6.16 -8.83
CA THR A 261 24.46 5.94 -7.38
C THR A 261 25.52 4.96 -6.90
N SER A 262 25.90 3.96 -7.72
CA SER A 262 26.94 2.99 -7.41
C SER A 262 28.30 3.64 -7.07
N LYS A 263 28.60 4.80 -7.70
CA LYS A 263 29.86 5.53 -7.52
C LYS A 263 29.70 6.77 -6.62
N TRP A 264 28.72 7.62 -6.92
CA TRP A 264 28.67 8.98 -6.37
C TRP A 264 27.94 9.05 -5.03
N THR A 265 26.95 8.20 -4.81
CA THR A 265 26.16 8.15 -3.56
C THR A 265 26.13 6.73 -2.96
N PRO A 266 27.27 6.12 -2.64
CA PRO A 266 27.37 4.69 -2.29
C PRO A 266 26.74 4.30 -0.94
N LYS A 267 26.14 5.25 -0.20
CA LYS A 267 25.39 5.02 1.04
C LYS A 267 23.87 5.16 0.85
N PHE A 268 23.44 5.53 -0.36
CA PHE A 268 22.05 5.73 -0.72
C PHE A 268 21.50 4.44 -1.37
N ASN A 269 20.28 4.04 -1.00
CA ASN A 269 19.59 2.92 -1.62
C ASN A 269 18.90 3.43 -2.89
N SER A 270 19.35 2.94 -4.05
CA SER A 270 18.93 3.44 -5.38
C SER A 270 17.53 3.00 -5.79
N ILE A 271 16.95 2.04 -5.06
CA ILE A 271 15.62 1.50 -5.30
C ILE A 271 15.04 0.85 -4.04
N SER A 272 13.73 0.93 -3.90
CA SER A 272 12.92 0.21 -2.93
C SER A 272 11.89 -0.63 -3.67
N ILE A 273 12.19 -1.92 -3.83
CA ILE A 273 11.38 -2.90 -4.57
C ILE A 273 10.12 -3.22 -3.76
N SER A 274 8.95 -2.84 -4.25
CA SER A 274 7.78 -2.53 -3.42
C SER A 274 6.56 -3.41 -3.68
N GLY A 275 6.24 -4.28 -2.72
CA GLY A 275 5.01 -5.05 -2.66
C GLY A 275 3.83 -4.34 -2.00
N TYR A 276 4.07 -3.34 -1.13
CA TYR A 276 3.00 -2.61 -0.41
C TYR A 276 1.83 -2.21 -1.31
N HIS A 277 2.12 -1.53 -2.42
CA HIS A 277 1.10 -1.03 -3.35
C HIS A 277 0.31 -2.17 -4.03
N MET A 278 0.94 -3.34 -4.22
CA MET A 278 0.27 -4.51 -4.79
C MET A 278 -0.75 -5.05 -3.79
N GLN A 279 -0.39 -5.14 -2.51
CA GLN A 279 -1.32 -5.53 -1.46
C GLN A 279 -2.48 -4.53 -1.32
N GLU A 280 -2.18 -3.22 -1.34
CA GLU A 280 -3.20 -2.18 -1.28
C GLU A 280 -4.16 -2.22 -2.49
N ALA A 281 -3.67 -2.62 -3.66
CA ALA A 281 -4.50 -2.87 -4.84
C ALA A 281 -5.29 -4.19 -4.79
N GLY A 282 -4.94 -5.09 -3.86
CA GLY A 282 -5.69 -6.31 -3.54
C GLY A 282 -4.96 -7.62 -3.80
N ALA A 283 -3.64 -7.60 -4.03
CA ALA A 283 -2.84 -8.81 -4.04
C ALA A 283 -2.89 -9.50 -2.67
N ASP A 284 -3.00 -10.83 -2.69
CA ASP A 284 -2.78 -11.64 -1.50
C ASP A 284 -1.27 -11.76 -1.19
N ALA A 285 -0.91 -12.34 -0.05
CA ALA A 285 0.48 -12.35 0.42
C ALA A 285 1.43 -13.13 -0.53
N ALA A 286 0.93 -14.16 -1.21
CA ALA A 286 1.73 -14.93 -2.15
C ALA A 286 1.98 -14.15 -3.45
N LEU A 287 0.95 -13.49 -3.99
CA LEU A 287 1.07 -12.61 -5.15
C LEU A 287 2.00 -11.42 -4.88
N GLU A 288 1.82 -10.75 -3.74
CA GLU A 288 2.68 -9.63 -3.31
C GLU A 288 4.14 -10.06 -3.26
N MET A 289 4.44 -11.16 -2.56
CA MET A 289 5.80 -11.68 -2.42
C MET A 289 6.40 -12.06 -3.77
N ALA A 290 5.65 -12.80 -4.59
CA ALA A 290 6.12 -13.29 -5.87
C ALA A 290 6.49 -12.17 -6.85
N PHE A 291 5.55 -11.24 -7.09
CA PHE A 291 5.76 -10.15 -8.04
C PHE A 291 6.86 -9.19 -7.58
N THR A 292 6.94 -8.90 -6.27
CA THR A 292 8.01 -8.04 -5.74
C THR A 292 9.40 -8.67 -5.90
N ILE A 293 9.53 -9.98 -5.66
CA ILE A 293 10.80 -10.69 -5.87
C ILE A 293 11.13 -10.73 -7.37
N ALA A 294 10.15 -10.99 -8.24
CA ALA A 294 10.34 -11.01 -9.69
C ALA A 294 10.76 -9.64 -10.24
N ASP A 295 10.15 -8.54 -9.77
CA ASP A 295 10.60 -7.17 -10.05
C ASP A 295 12.08 -7.00 -9.64
N GLY A 296 12.45 -7.48 -8.46
CA GLY A 296 13.84 -7.43 -7.98
C GLY A 296 14.83 -8.17 -8.88
N LEU A 297 14.45 -9.33 -9.42
CA LEU A 297 15.28 -10.07 -10.38
C LEU A 297 15.44 -9.28 -11.70
N GLU A 298 14.36 -8.65 -12.17
CA GLU A 298 14.38 -7.79 -13.35
C GLU A 298 15.29 -6.58 -13.18
N TYR A 299 15.29 -5.98 -12.00
CA TYR A 299 16.19 -4.87 -11.65
C TYR A 299 17.66 -5.29 -11.57
N ILE A 300 17.96 -6.49 -11.08
CA ILE A 300 19.34 -7.01 -11.15
C ILE A 300 19.74 -7.29 -12.60
N ARG A 301 18.86 -7.88 -13.42
CA ARG A 301 19.10 -8.05 -14.87
C ARG A 301 19.39 -6.71 -15.54
N THR A 302 18.60 -5.68 -15.24
CA THR A 302 18.82 -4.32 -15.76
C THR A 302 20.20 -3.79 -15.37
N ALA A 303 20.61 -3.94 -14.12
CA ALA A 303 21.92 -3.49 -13.67
C ALA A 303 23.07 -4.21 -14.38
N VAL A 304 22.98 -5.53 -14.53
CA VAL A 304 24.05 -6.36 -15.08
C VAL A 304 24.11 -6.29 -16.61
N GLU A 305 22.96 -6.40 -17.28
CA GLU A 305 22.87 -6.53 -18.73
C GLU A 305 22.76 -5.20 -19.46
N VAL A 306 22.11 -4.18 -18.86
CA VAL A 306 21.90 -2.87 -19.50
C VAL A 306 22.87 -1.82 -18.98
N ALA A 307 23.08 -1.77 -17.66
CA ALA A 307 24.02 -0.83 -17.06
C ALA A 307 25.47 -1.34 -17.02
N GLU A 308 25.69 -2.62 -17.37
CA GLU A 308 27.01 -3.28 -17.36
C GLU A 308 27.72 -3.18 -15.99
N LEU A 309 26.94 -3.19 -14.91
CA LEU A 309 27.44 -3.12 -13.53
C LEU A 309 27.66 -4.51 -12.96
N ASP A 310 28.65 -4.63 -12.08
CA ASP A 310 28.82 -5.83 -11.26
C ASP A 310 27.64 -5.95 -10.26
N VAL A 311 27.06 -7.14 -10.11
CA VAL A 311 25.93 -7.39 -9.20
C VAL A 311 26.25 -6.94 -7.76
N ASP A 312 27.50 -7.12 -7.33
CA ASP A 312 27.96 -6.75 -5.99
C ASP A 312 28.12 -5.24 -5.79
N SER A 313 28.09 -4.43 -6.87
CA SER A 313 28.07 -2.97 -6.80
C SER A 313 26.67 -2.40 -6.55
N VAL A 314 25.61 -3.17 -6.83
CA VAL A 314 24.21 -2.72 -6.76
C VAL A 314 23.39 -3.48 -5.71
N ALA A 315 23.48 -4.80 -5.63
CA ALA A 315 22.66 -5.65 -4.77
C ALA A 315 22.74 -5.28 -3.26
N PRO A 316 23.91 -4.89 -2.71
CA PRO A 316 24.00 -4.41 -1.34
C PRO A 316 23.24 -3.09 -1.05
N ARG A 317 22.69 -2.43 -2.08
CA ARG A 317 21.89 -1.21 -1.98
C ARG A 317 20.43 -1.38 -2.39
N LEU A 318 20.04 -2.55 -2.86
CA LEU A 318 18.63 -2.87 -3.03
C LEU A 318 17.94 -2.93 -1.66
N SER A 319 16.75 -2.37 -1.59
CA SER A 319 15.86 -2.49 -0.43
C SER A 319 14.48 -2.89 -0.89
N PHE A 320 13.67 -3.42 0.03
CA PHE A 320 12.32 -3.91 -0.23
C PHE A 320 11.30 -3.14 0.59
N PHE A 321 10.04 -3.22 0.19
CA PHE A 321 8.94 -2.56 0.88
C PHE A 321 7.66 -3.39 0.84
N TRP A 322 7.30 -3.97 1.99
CA TRP A 322 6.10 -4.79 2.15
C TRP A 322 4.93 -4.02 2.75
N GLY A 323 3.72 -4.37 2.34
CA GLY A 323 2.53 -4.07 3.11
C GLY A 323 2.32 -5.10 4.20
N ILE A 324 1.65 -4.71 5.27
CA ILE A 324 1.33 -5.60 6.39
C ILE A 324 -0.14 -5.42 6.74
N GLY A 325 -0.96 -6.40 6.37
CA GLY A 325 -2.38 -6.43 6.65
C GLY A 325 -2.73 -7.23 7.91
N MET A 326 -4.04 -7.43 8.10
CA MET A 326 -4.61 -8.02 9.32
C MET A 326 -4.39 -9.53 9.49
N ASN A 327 -3.89 -10.25 8.47
CA ASN A 327 -3.61 -11.68 8.59
C ASN A 327 -2.24 -11.92 9.26
N PHE A 328 -2.21 -11.70 10.58
CA PHE A 328 -1.01 -11.64 11.40
C PHE A 328 0.03 -12.75 11.13
N TYR A 329 -0.39 -14.02 11.10
CA TYR A 329 0.54 -15.13 10.91
C TYR A 329 1.10 -15.19 9.48
N THR A 330 0.24 -14.96 8.48
CA THR A 330 0.63 -14.95 7.08
C THR A 330 1.64 -13.85 6.78
N GLU A 331 1.50 -12.67 7.39
CA GLU A 331 2.44 -11.57 7.19
C GLU A 331 3.83 -11.88 7.76
N ILE A 332 3.90 -12.50 8.95
CA ILE A 332 5.16 -12.95 9.54
C ILE A 332 5.81 -14.01 8.64
N ALA A 333 5.03 -15.00 8.19
CA ALA A 333 5.49 -16.06 7.29
C ALA A 333 6.00 -15.50 5.95
N LYS A 334 5.27 -14.55 5.34
CA LYS A 334 5.64 -13.86 4.10
C LYS A 334 7.04 -13.24 4.20
N MET A 335 7.31 -12.50 5.26
CA MET A 335 8.60 -11.84 5.43
C MET A 335 9.76 -12.83 5.61
N ARG A 336 9.53 -13.95 6.31
CA ARG A 336 10.53 -15.02 6.51
C ARG A 336 10.80 -15.76 5.19
N ALA A 337 9.74 -16.14 4.48
CA ALA A 337 9.78 -16.82 3.19
C ALA A 337 10.47 -15.96 2.13
N ALA A 338 10.14 -14.66 2.07
CA ALA A 338 10.71 -13.73 1.10
C ALA A 338 12.25 -13.63 1.20
N ARG A 339 12.80 -13.59 2.42
CA ARG A 339 14.25 -13.54 2.62
C ARG A 339 14.94 -14.79 2.08
N LYS A 340 14.39 -15.97 2.40
CA LYS A 340 14.89 -17.26 1.94
C LYS A 340 14.86 -17.36 0.42
N LEU A 341 13.70 -17.07 -0.18
CA LEU A 341 13.50 -17.16 -1.62
C LEU A 341 14.38 -16.17 -2.39
N TRP A 342 14.49 -14.92 -1.91
CA TRP A 342 15.39 -13.93 -2.51
C TRP A 342 16.85 -14.38 -2.50
N ALA A 343 17.35 -14.84 -1.33
CA ALA A 343 18.73 -15.26 -1.19
C ALA A 343 19.08 -16.43 -2.12
N GLU A 344 18.17 -17.39 -2.28
CA GLU A 344 18.33 -18.54 -3.17
C GLU A 344 18.32 -18.12 -4.65
N LEU A 345 17.32 -17.35 -5.08
CA LEU A 345 17.18 -16.93 -6.48
C LEU A 345 18.32 -16.03 -6.93
N VAL A 346 18.76 -15.08 -6.10
CA VAL A 346 19.90 -14.20 -6.45
C VAL A 346 21.19 -15.01 -6.56
N LYS A 347 21.39 -15.97 -5.65
CA LYS A 347 22.55 -16.85 -5.67
C LYS A 347 22.57 -17.74 -6.92
N GLU A 348 21.43 -18.32 -7.27
CA GLU A 348 21.27 -19.19 -8.44
C GLU A 348 21.47 -18.43 -9.75
N LYS A 349 20.83 -17.26 -9.90
CA LYS A 349 20.75 -16.55 -11.18
C LYS A 349 21.94 -15.63 -11.45
N PHE A 350 22.59 -15.08 -10.40
CA PHE A 350 23.61 -14.03 -10.57
C PHE A 350 24.94 -14.34 -9.89
N ALA A 351 25.03 -15.39 -9.08
CA ALA A 351 26.26 -15.86 -8.43
C ALA A 351 27.15 -14.74 -7.80
N PRO A 352 26.59 -13.85 -6.95
CA PRO A 352 27.35 -12.78 -6.33
C PRO A 352 28.48 -13.30 -5.43
N SER A 353 29.59 -12.57 -5.39
CA SER A 353 30.73 -12.90 -4.52
C SER A 353 30.59 -12.33 -3.11
N ASN A 354 29.85 -11.21 -2.97
CA ASN A 354 29.60 -10.56 -1.70
C ASN A 354 28.34 -11.13 -1.02
N PRO A 355 28.43 -11.74 0.18
CA PRO A 355 27.27 -12.27 0.89
C PRO A 355 26.18 -11.22 1.16
N LYS A 356 26.53 -9.92 1.21
CA LYS A 356 25.56 -8.83 1.42
C LYS A 356 24.58 -8.64 0.25
N SER A 357 24.94 -9.13 -0.93
CA SER A 357 24.11 -9.11 -2.14
C SER A 357 22.91 -10.05 -2.03
N LEU A 358 22.97 -11.05 -1.14
CA LEU A 358 21.89 -12.00 -0.88
C LEU A 358 20.89 -11.51 0.19
N LEU A 359 21.15 -10.37 0.83
CA LEU A 359 20.32 -9.88 1.92
C LEU A 359 19.10 -9.12 1.38
N LEU A 360 17.91 -9.59 1.74
CA LEU A 360 16.68 -8.81 1.62
C LEU A 360 16.52 -7.93 2.86
N ARG A 361 16.70 -6.61 2.68
CA ARG A 361 16.47 -5.57 3.71
C ARG A 361 15.19 -4.84 3.37
N THR A 362 14.27 -4.71 4.33
CA THR A 362 12.92 -4.23 4.04
C THR A 362 12.44 -3.11 4.95
N HIS A 363 11.69 -2.19 4.35
CA HIS A 363 10.70 -1.37 5.00
C HIS A 363 9.36 -2.12 5.06
N CYS A 364 8.52 -1.79 6.04
CA CYS A 364 7.14 -2.21 6.09
C CYS A 364 6.24 -1.00 6.35
N GLN A 365 5.03 -1.04 5.81
CA GLN A 365 3.94 -0.13 6.15
C GLN A 365 2.71 -0.95 6.49
N THR A 366 2.02 -0.59 7.55
CA THR A 366 0.71 -1.16 7.88
C THR A 366 -0.29 -0.88 6.75
N SER A 367 -1.22 -1.78 6.47
CA SER A 367 -2.15 -1.61 5.34
C SER A 367 -3.06 -0.39 5.54
N GLY A 368 -3.14 0.50 4.54
CA GLY A 368 -4.09 1.62 4.55
C GLY A 368 -5.50 1.11 4.26
N TYR A 369 -5.62 0.17 3.34
CA TYR A 369 -6.87 -0.50 2.98
C TYR A 369 -7.57 -1.20 4.15
N SER A 370 -6.82 -1.69 5.14
CA SER A 370 -7.43 -2.35 6.31
C SER A 370 -8.16 -1.38 7.25
N LEU A 371 -7.87 -0.08 7.13
CA LEU A 371 -8.42 0.96 7.99
C LEU A 371 -9.78 1.43 7.51
N THR A 372 -10.65 1.74 8.46
CA THR A 372 -12.06 2.01 8.20
C THR A 372 -12.43 3.45 8.52
N GLU A 373 -13.26 4.06 7.67
CA GLU A 373 -13.92 5.34 7.98
C GLU A 373 -14.83 5.17 9.21
N ALA A 374 -15.64 4.11 9.22
CA ALA A 374 -16.51 3.80 10.35
C ALA A 374 -15.72 3.39 11.60
N GLN A 375 -16.10 3.93 12.75
CA GLN A 375 -15.47 3.69 14.06
C GLN A 375 -13.93 3.78 14.00
N PRO A 376 -13.36 4.94 13.65
CA PRO A 376 -11.94 5.07 13.29
C PRO A 376 -10.99 4.73 14.45
N MET A 377 -11.44 4.79 15.71
CA MET A 377 -10.62 4.36 16.86
C MET A 377 -10.23 2.87 16.80
N ASN A 378 -11.02 2.02 16.14
CA ASN A 378 -10.65 0.62 15.90
C ASN A 378 -9.36 0.49 15.07
N ASN A 379 -9.02 1.50 14.26
CA ASN A 379 -7.81 1.53 13.45
C ASN A 379 -6.55 1.55 14.32
N ILE A 380 -6.58 2.12 15.52
CA ILE A 380 -5.44 2.07 16.47
C ILE A 380 -5.09 0.61 16.79
N ILE A 381 -6.10 -0.23 17.00
CA ILE A 381 -5.93 -1.66 17.30
C ILE A 381 -5.42 -2.40 16.07
N ARG A 382 -6.00 -2.13 14.88
CA ARG A 382 -5.57 -2.74 13.61
C ARG A 382 -4.10 -2.47 13.33
N THR A 383 -3.71 -1.19 13.32
CA THR A 383 -2.34 -0.75 13.10
C THR A 383 -1.38 -1.30 14.14
N THR A 384 -1.80 -1.46 15.40
CA THR A 384 -0.96 -2.10 16.43
C THR A 384 -0.69 -3.57 16.10
N ILE A 385 -1.70 -4.33 15.68
CA ILE A 385 -1.56 -5.75 15.31
C ILE A 385 -0.68 -5.89 14.06
N GLU A 386 -0.88 -5.04 13.06
CA GLU A 386 -0.08 -5.01 11.83
C GLU A 386 1.38 -4.63 12.15
N ALA A 387 1.61 -3.62 12.99
CA ALA A 387 2.94 -3.27 13.46
C ALA A 387 3.64 -4.43 14.16
N MET A 388 2.92 -5.16 15.02
CA MET A 388 3.46 -6.35 15.67
C MET A 388 3.85 -7.44 14.65
N ALA A 389 3.05 -7.67 13.60
CA ALA A 389 3.40 -8.62 12.55
C ALA A 389 4.66 -8.19 11.79
N ALA A 390 4.77 -6.90 11.44
CA ALA A 390 5.94 -6.34 10.77
C ALA A 390 7.23 -6.52 11.59
N VAL A 391 7.16 -6.25 12.90
CA VAL A 391 8.27 -6.39 13.83
C VAL A 391 8.62 -7.86 14.01
N GLN A 392 7.66 -8.73 14.27
CA GLN A 392 7.92 -10.16 14.48
C GLN A 392 8.35 -10.88 13.20
N GLY A 393 8.01 -10.34 12.03
CA GLY A 393 8.55 -10.76 10.73
C GLY A 393 9.99 -10.26 10.46
N GLY A 394 10.54 -9.37 11.28
CA GLY A 394 11.93 -8.92 11.20
C GLY A 394 12.20 -7.76 10.24
N THR A 395 11.31 -6.76 10.14
CA THR A 395 11.50 -5.54 9.34
C THR A 395 12.70 -4.66 9.75
N GLN A 396 13.29 -3.89 8.84
CA GLN A 396 14.40 -2.96 9.17
C GLN A 396 13.90 -1.54 9.48
N SER A 397 12.71 -1.17 8.98
CA SER A 397 12.06 0.09 9.30
C SER A 397 10.55 -0.02 9.11
N LEU A 398 9.78 0.76 9.87
CA LEU A 398 8.33 0.64 9.89
C LEU A 398 7.63 2.00 9.83
N HIS A 399 6.62 2.06 8.98
CA HIS A 399 5.56 3.07 8.99
C HIS A 399 4.30 2.48 9.64
N THR A 400 3.75 3.19 10.61
CA THR A 400 2.42 2.91 11.16
C THR A 400 1.44 3.99 10.68
N ASN A 401 0.35 3.58 10.05
CA ASN A 401 -0.68 4.50 9.57
C ASN A 401 -1.36 5.19 10.77
N SER A 402 -1.97 6.34 10.50
CA SER A 402 -2.76 7.04 11.50
C SER A 402 -4.21 6.54 11.49
N TYR A 403 -4.93 6.68 12.61
CA TYR A 403 -6.29 6.12 12.71
C TYR A 403 -7.31 6.79 11.77
N ASP A 404 -6.95 7.93 11.18
CA ASP A 404 -7.72 8.77 10.28
C ASP A 404 -7.39 8.57 8.79
N GLU A 405 -6.54 7.59 8.45
CA GLU A 405 -6.09 7.29 7.08
C GLU A 405 -7.25 7.13 6.07
N ALA A 406 -8.35 6.50 6.50
CA ALA A 406 -9.49 6.20 5.62
C ALA A 406 -10.34 7.44 5.27
N VAL A 407 -10.09 8.59 5.90
CA VAL A 407 -10.85 9.83 5.70
C VAL A 407 -10.00 11.01 5.25
N GLY A 408 -8.69 11.03 5.55
CA GLY A 408 -7.79 12.07 5.07
C GLY A 408 -6.37 11.93 5.59
N LEU A 409 -5.57 12.98 5.42
CA LEU A 409 -4.19 12.99 5.89
C LEU A 409 -4.09 13.13 7.41
N PRO A 410 -3.02 12.60 8.04
CA PRO A 410 -2.85 12.62 9.48
C PRO A 410 -2.85 14.03 10.09
N THR A 411 -3.55 14.17 11.21
CA THR A 411 -3.39 15.31 12.13
C THR A 411 -2.15 15.14 13.03
N ASP A 412 -1.71 16.20 13.71
CA ASP A 412 -0.64 16.10 14.72
C ASP A 412 -0.99 15.10 15.84
N GLN A 413 -2.27 14.93 16.17
CA GLN A 413 -2.74 13.97 17.19
C GLN A 413 -2.66 12.54 16.69
N SER A 414 -3.20 12.26 15.51
CA SER A 414 -3.24 10.91 14.96
C SER A 414 -1.84 10.42 14.56
N ALA A 415 -1.00 11.30 14.00
CA ALA A 415 0.40 11.01 13.72
C ALA A 415 1.21 10.72 15.00
N ARG A 416 0.89 11.39 16.11
CA ARG A 416 1.49 11.07 17.42
C ARG A 416 1.11 9.67 17.86
N VAL A 417 -0.18 9.31 17.80
CA VAL A 417 -0.64 7.96 18.17
C VAL A 417 0.08 6.91 17.33
N ALA A 418 0.14 7.10 16.01
CA ALA A 418 0.84 6.20 15.10
C ALA A 418 2.32 6.00 15.48
N ARG A 419 3.06 7.09 15.75
CA ARG A 419 4.46 7.01 16.21
C ARG A 419 4.57 6.32 17.57
N THR A 420 3.70 6.67 18.51
CA THR A 420 3.69 6.12 19.86
C THR A 420 3.43 4.62 19.88
N THR A 421 2.62 4.08 18.96
CA THR A 421 2.47 2.62 18.80
C THR A 421 3.82 1.94 18.65
N GLN A 422 4.70 2.44 17.77
CA GLN A 422 6.03 1.86 17.60
C GLN A 422 6.94 2.05 18.81
N LEU A 423 6.89 3.22 19.46
CA LEU A 423 7.68 3.49 20.67
C LEU A 423 7.31 2.52 21.81
N ILE A 424 6.01 2.27 22.03
CA ILE A 424 5.54 1.30 23.03
C ILE A 424 6.03 -0.11 22.67
N LEU A 425 5.95 -0.51 21.39
CA LEU A 425 6.48 -1.80 20.95
C LEU A 425 7.99 -1.93 21.23
N GLN A 426 8.77 -0.87 21.03
CA GLN A 426 10.21 -0.87 21.30
C GLN A 426 10.54 -0.93 22.79
N GLU A 427 9.87 -0.11 23.61
CA GLU A 427 10.33 0.23 24.97
C GLU A 427 9.60 -0.54 26.08
N GLU A 428 8.37 -1.02 25.84
CA GLU A 428 7.52 -1.58 26.91
C GLU A 428 7.23 -3.08 26.77
N THR A 429 7.29 -3.63 25.56
CA THR A 429 6.79 -4.99 25.31
C THR A 429 7.82 -6.11 25.49
N GLY A 430 9.11 -5.81 25.48
CA GLY A 430 10.20 -6.80 25.44
C GLY A 430 10.35 -7.53 24.11
N ILE A 431 9.60 -7.16 23.05
CA ILE A 431 9.67 -7.83 21.74
C ILE A 431 11.07 -7.72 21.09
N CYS A 432 11.89 -6.73 21.47
CA CYS A 432 13.25 -6.58 20.96
C CYS A 432 14.27 -7.54 21.60
N ASP A 433 13.92 -8.23 22.69
CA ASP A 433 14.87 -9.02 23.48
C ASP A 433 15.29 -10.36 22.84
N VAL A 434 14.53 -10.84 21.84
CA VAL A 434 14.76 -12.13 21.16
C VAL A 434 14.68 -11.96 19.64
N ALA A 435 15.69 -12.45 18.93
CA ALA A 435 15.68 -12.50 17.47
C ALA A 435 14.79 -13.65 16.95
N ASP A 436 13.90 -13.35 16.01
CA ASP A 436 12.93 -14.28 15.41
C ASP A 436 12.24 -15.19 16.45
N PRO A 437 11.41 -14.64 17.35
CA PRO A 437 10.82 -15.38 18.47
C PRO A 437 9.88 -16.51 18.02
N TRP A 438 9.47 -16.52 16.74
CA TRP A 438 8.64 -17.58 16.16
C TRP A 438 9.42 -18.78 15.64
N GLY A 439 10.74 -18.68 15.48
CA GLY A 439 11.49 -19.77 14.88
C GLY A 439 11.43 -21.03 15.73
N GLY A 440 11.10 -22.15 15.08
CA GLY A 440 10.77 -23.43 15.72
C GLY A 440 9.29 -23.62 16.08
N SER A 441 8.42 -22.62 15.90
CA SER A 441 6.98 -22.82 16.00
C SER A 441 6.49 -23.73 14.88
N TYR A 442 5.86 -24.87 15.22
CA TYR A 442 5.33 -25.83 14.24
C TYR A 442 4.50 -25.15 13.14
N MET A 443 3.62 -24.23 13.55
CA MET A 443 2.76 -23.52 12.62
C MET A 443 3.52 -22.50 11.76
N MET A 444 4.43 -21.73 12.37
CA MET A 444 5.09 -20.64 11.63
C MET A 444 6.05 -21.17 10.58
N GLU A 445 6.80 -22.24 10.87
CA GLU A 445 7.69 -22.85 9.88
C GLU A 445 6.90 -23.47 8.73
N SER A 446 5.85 -24.26 9.03
CA SER A 446 4.99 -24.82 7.98
C SER A 446 4.35 -23.74 7.11
N LEU A 447 3.79 -22.68 7.72
CA LEU A 447 3.20 -21.59 6.96
C LEU A 447 4.23 -20.81 6.14
N THR A 448 5.47 -20.69 6.62
CA THR A 448 6.57 -20.06 5.89
C THR A 448 6.94 -20.87 4.65
N ASP A 449 7.04 -22.20 4.76
CA ASP A 449 7.31 -23.08 3.62
C ASP A 449 6.14 -23.09 2.63
N GLU A 450 4.89 -23.13 3.10
CA GLU A 450 3.71 -23.09 2.21
C GLU A 450 3.62 -21.77 1.43
N ILE A 451 3.91 -20.63 2.06
CA ILE A 451 3.96 -19.32 1.38
C ILE A 451 5.14 -19.26 0.41
N TYR A 452 6.31 -19.80 0.79
CA TYR A 452 7.47 -19.92 -0.08
C TYR A 452 7.12 -20.68 -1.37
N ASP A 453 6.51 -21.86 -1.25
CA ASP A 453 6.18 -22.72 -2.41
C ASP A 453 5.17 -22.06 -3.34
N LYS A 454 4.14 -21.40 -2.76
CA LYS A 454 3.13 -20.64 -3.52
C LYS A 454 3.76 -19.50 -4.31
N ALA A 455 4.58 -18.68 -3.64
CA ALA A 455 5.23 -17.55 -4.28
C ALA A 455 6.24 -18.00 -5.34
N LYS A 456 7.00 -19.08 -5.07
CA LYS A 456 7.93 -19.66 -6.03
C LYS A 456 7.20 -20.13 -7.30
N GLY A 457 6.07 -20.81 -7.17
CA GLY A 457 5.27 -21.24 -8.32
C GLY A 457 4.82 -20.07 -9.20
N ILE A 458 4.46 -18.93 -8.59
CA ILE A 458 4.10 -17.71 -9.33
C ILE A 458 5.35 -17.08 -10.01
N ILE A 459 6.50 -17.07 -9.34
CA ILE A 459 7.76 -16.57 -9.95
C ILE A 459 8.18 -17.46 -11.12
N ASP A 460 8.06 -18.78 -11.01
CA ASP A 460 8.38 -19.71 -12.09
C ASP A 460 7.49 -19.44 -13.33
N ASP A 461 6.20 -19.14 -13.12
CA ASP A 461 5.28 -18.70 -14.18
C ASP A 461 5.76 -17.39 -14.84
N VAL A 462 6.09 -16.37 -14.05
CA VAL A 462 6.63 -15.08 -14.55
C VAL A 462 7.91 -15.27 -15.36
N GLU A 463 8.87 -16.05 -14.85
CA GLU A 463 10.14 -16.29 -15.54
C GLU A 463 9.93 -17.08 -16.84
N SER A 464 8.94 -17.99 -16.90
CA SER A 464 8.60 -18.72 -18.12
C SER A 464 8.05 -17.83 -19.25
N HIS A 465 7.50 -16.66 -18.88
CA HIS A 465 7.02 -15.62 -19.81
C HIS A 465 8.12 -14.62 -20.21
N GLY A 466 9.37 -14.83 -19.78
CA GLY A 466 10.49 -13.95 -20.09
C GLY A 466 10.76 -12.86 -19.06
N GLY A 467 10.26 -13.03 -17.82
CA GLY A 467 10.50 -12.10 -16.72
C GLY A 467 9.40 -11.06 -16.55
N MET A 468 9.54 -10.24 -15.50
CA MET A 468 8.44 -9.43 -15.00
C MET A 468 8.02 -8.30 -15.95
N THR A 469 8.96 -7.71 -16.71
CA THR A 469 8.64 -6.72 -17.75
C THR A 469 7.70 -7.31 -18.83
N ALA A 470 7.99 -8.53 -19.30
CA ALA A 470 7.15 -9.21 -20.29
C ALA A 470 5.78 -9.56 -19.70
N TYR A 471 5.75 -10.01 -18.44
CA TYR A 471 4.54 -10.38 -17.72
C TYR A 471 3.60 -9.19 -17.46
N ILE A 472 4.16 -8.00 -17.22
CA ILE A 472 3.39 -6.76 -17.10
C ILE A 472 2.82 -6.34 -18.47
N ASN A 473 3.63 -6.42 -19.53
CA ASN A 473 3.20 -6.05 -20.88
C ASN A 473 2.10 -6.96 -21.44
N SER A 474 2.00 -8.22 -21.00
CA SER A 474 0.88 -9.10 -21.35
C SER A 474 -0.43 -8.72 -20.65
N GLY A 475 -0.36 -7.91 -19.58
CA GLY A 475 -1.50 -7.50 -18.75
C GLY A 475 -1.87 -8.50 -17.64
N GLU A 476 -1.21 -9.66 -17.57
CA GLU A 476 -1.58 -10.73 -16.64
C GLU A 476 -1.34 -10.37 -15.17
N ALA A 477 -0.24 -9.68 -14.88
CA ALA A 477 0.10 -9.27 -13.51
C ALA A 477 -1.04 -8.46 -12.86
N LYS A 478 -1.51 -7.44 -13.58
CA LYS A 478 -2.61 -6.57 -13.13
C LYS A 478 -3.92 -7.34 -13.00
N LEU A 479 -4.26 -8.19 -13.97
CA LEU A 479 -5.49 -8.99 -13.93
C LEU A 479 -5.54 -9.93 -12.72
N LYS A 480 -4.44 -10.58 -12.35
CA LYS A 480 -4.38 -11.45 -11.16
C LYS A 480 -4.63 -10.66 -9.86
N ILE A 481 -4.09 -9.44 -9.76
CA ILE A 481 -4.32 -8.56 -8.61
C ILE A 481 -5.79 -8.11 -8.56
N GLU A 482 -6.34 -7.64 -9.68
CA GLU A 482 -7.74 -7.22 -9.78
C GLU A 482 -8.71 -8.38 -9.45
N GLU A 483 -8.38 -9.61 -9.87
CA GLU A 483 -9.16 -10.80 -9.53
C GLU A 483 -9.14 -11.09 -8.02
N SER A 484 -7.97 -11.00 -7.39
CA SER A 484 -7.82 -11.19 -5.94
C SER A 484 -8.57 -10.11 -5.15
N ALA A 485 -8.49 -8.84 -5.59
CA ALA A 485 -9.23 -7.71 -5.03
C ALA A 485 -10.75 -7.92 -5.11
N THR A 486 -11.24 -8.36 -6.26
CA THR A 486 -12.66 -8.58 -6.52
C THR A 486 -13.21 -9.74 -5.68
N LYS A 487 -12.46 -10.85 -5.57
CA LYS A 487 -12.78 -11.96 -4.67
C LYS A 487 -12.82 -11.51 -3.21
N LYS A 488 -11.89 -10.65 -2.79
CA LYS A 488 -11.87 -10.08 -1.43
C LYS A 488 -13.10 -9.22 -1.17
N GLN A 489 -13.49 -8.34 -2.10
CA GLN A 489 -14.69 -7.52 -1.95
C GLN A 489 -15.95 -8.39 -1.84
N GLY A 490 -16.09 -9.41 -2.69
CA GLY A 490 -17.21 -10.34 -2.60
C GLY A 490 -17.30 -11.04 -1.24
N ARG A 491 -16.17 -11.42 -0.62
CA ARG A 491 -16.16 -11.99 0.75
C ARG A 491 -16.56 -10.98 1.82
N VAL A 492 -16.17 -9.71 1.68
CA VAL A 492 -16.55 -8.64 2.62
C VAL A 492 -18.04 -8.32 2.50
N ASP A 493 -18.55 -8.14 1.28
CA ASP A 493 -19.94 -7.75 1.00
C ASP A 493 -20.95 -8.86 1.34
N SER A 494 -20.52 -10.13 1.23
CA SER A 494 -21.28 -11.30 1.67
C SER A 494 -21.18 -11.58 3.18
N GLY A 495 -20.30 -10.87 3.90
CA GLY A 495 -20.07 -11.06 5.33
C GLY A 495 -19.24 -12.30 5.71
N LYS A 496 -18.65 -13.01 4.74
CA LYS A 496 -17.70 -14.09 4.97
C LYS A 496 -16.44 -13.57 5.68
N ASP A 497 -15.91 -12.46 5.18
CA ASP A 497 -14.83 -11.73 5.84
C ASP A 497 -15.45 -10.63 6.72
N VAL A 498 -15.26 -10.71 8.03
CA VAL A 498 -15.80 -9.72 8.97
C VAL A 498 -14.90 -8.48 9.03
N VAL A 499 -15.50 -7.31 8.87
CA VAL A 499 -14.89 -6.01 9.13
C VAL A 499 -15.70 -5.30 10.22
N VAL A 500 -15.16 -5.31 11.45
CA VAL A 500 -15.82 -4.73 12.63
C VAL A 500 -16.09 -3.25 12.43
N GLY A 501 -17.33 -2.85 12.71
CA GLY A 501 -17.84 -1.49 12.50
C GLY A 501 -18.35 -1.22 11.08
N VAL A 502 -17.96 -2.04 10.09
CA VAL A 502 -18.34 -1.85 8.68
C VAL A 502 -19.40 -2.84 8.22
N ASN A 503 -19.23 -4.16 8.37
CA ASN A 503 -20.25 -5.14 7.98
C ASN A 503 -20.86 -5.90 9.17
N LYS A 504 -20.27 -5.75 10.35
CA LYS A 504 -20.76 -6.33 11.60
C LYS A 504 -20.45 -5.40 12.77
N TYR A 505 -21.35 -5.36 13.77
CA TYR A 505 -21.25 -4.46 14.92
C TYR A 505 -21.25 -2.97 14.51
N ARG A 506 -22.09 -2.62 13.53
CA ARG A 506 -22.32 -1.23 13.10
C ARG A 506 -22.94 -0.43 14.25
N LEU A 507 -22.58 0.84 14.32
CA LEU A 507 -23.26 1.79 15.20
C LEU A 507 -24.61 2.19 14.59
N ASN A 508 -25.47 2.82 15.40
CA ASN A 508 -26.61 3.54 14.84
C ASN A 508 -26.15 4.92 14.35
N LYS A 509 -26.99 5.60 13.54
CA LYS A 509 -26.64 6.88 12.92
C LYS A 509 -26.30 8.01 13.92
N GLU A 510 -26.89 7.98 15.12
CA GLU A 510 -26.62 9.00 16.15
C GLU A 510 -25.22 8.81 16.73
N ASP A 511 -24.86 7.56 17.05
CA ASP A 511 -23.54 7.19 17.56
C ASP A 511 -22.44 7.35 16.49
N GLU A 512 -22.71 7.01 15.22
CA GLU A 512 -21.76 7.24 14.11
C GLU A 512 -21.38 8.72 13.98
N LYS A 513 -22.36 9.60 14.10
CA LYS A 513 -22.12 11.05 14.06
C LYS A 513 -21.32 11.54 15.26
N ALA A 514 -21.48 10.92 16.43
CA ALA A 514 -20.74 11.26 17.63
C ALA A 514 -19.26 10.83 17.57
N GLU A 515 -18.93 9.81 16.77
CA GLU A 515 -17.57 9.31 16.56
C GLU A 515 -16.87 9.88 15.31
N MET A 516 -17.50 10.82 14.60
CA MET A 516 -16.84 11.53 13.50
C MET A 516 -15.63 12.31 14.01
N ILE A 517 -14.53 12.21 13.27
CA ILE A 517 -13.26 12.87 13.60
C ILE A 517 -13.01 14.07 12.70
N ASP A 518 -12.27 15.05 13.22
CA ASP A 518 -11.80 16.18 12.43
C ASP A 518 -10.79 15.70 11.38
N VAL A 519 -11.03 16.05 10.12
CA VAL A 519 -10.16 15.70 8.99
C VAL A 519 -9.38 16.94 8.55
N LEU A 520 -8.08 16.77 8.31
CA LEU A 520 -7.23 17.84 7.78
C LEU A 520 -7.76 18.30 6.41
N GLN A 521 -8.12 19.57 6.30
CA GLN A 521 -8.50 20.19 5.03
C GLN A 521 -7.32 20.96 4.45
N ILE A 522 -7.06 20.75 3.16
CA ILE A 522 -6.04 21.47 2.40
C ILE A 522 -6.75 22.44 1.45
N ASP A 523 -6.37 23.72 1.54
CA ASP A 523 -6.80 24.73 0.55
C ASP A 523 -5.89 24.67 -0.67
N ASN A 524 -6.26 23.82 -1.63
CA ASN A 524 -5.58 23.68 -2.93
C ASN A 524 -5.37 25.02 -3.65
N SER A 525 -6.30 25.97 -3.53
CA SER A 525 -6.24 27.23 -4.27
C SER A 525 -5.11 28.12 -3.75
N ASP A 526 -4.93 28.19 -2.43
CA ASP A 526 -3.83 28.94 -1.81
C ASP A 526 -2.48 28.28 -2.08
N VAL A 527 -2.38 26.95 -1.94
CA VAL A 527 -1.15 26.20 -2.23
C VAL A 527 -0.73 26.42 -3.68
N ARG A 528 -1.64 26.22 -4.63
CA ARG A 528 -1.35 26.42 -6.06
C ARG A 528 -0.93 27.84 -6.37
N THR A 529 -1.59 28.85 -5.79
CA THR A 529 -1.22 30.26 -6.02
C THR A 529 0.20 30.54 -5.55
N LYS A 530 0.58 30.04 -4.37
CA LYS A 530 1.93 30.19 -3.81
C LYS A 530 2.98 29.47 -4.65
N GLN A 531 2.71 28.24 -5.10
CA GLN A 531 3.60 27.47 -5.96
C GLN A 531 3.86 28.18 -7.29
N ILE A 532 2.81 28.62 -7.98
CA ILE A 532 2.94 29.35 -9.25
C ILE A 532 3.73 30.65 -9.07
N ALA A 533 3.48 31.40 -8.00
CA ALA A 533 4.23 32.62 -7.71
C ALA A 533 5.73 32.33 -7.50
N ARG A 534 6.06 31.30 -6.71
CA ARG A 534 7.45 30.89 -6.43
C ARG A 534 8.16 30.40 -7.69
N MET A 535 7.50 29.55 -8.47
CA MET A 535 8.04 29.05 -9.74
C MET A 535 8.32 30.21 -10.72
N ASN A 536 7.38 31.16 -10.85
CA ASN A 536 7.57 32.34 -11.70
C ASN A 536 8.74 33.22 -11.23
N GLU A 537 8.94 33.36 -9.91
CA GLU A 537 10.10 34.06 -9.36
C GLU A 537 11.42 33.35 -9.71
N VAL A 538 11.47 32.02 -9.60
CA VAL A 538 12.64 31.22 -9.99
C VAL A 538 12.94 31.40 -11.49
N LYS A 539 11.92 31.29 -12.35
CA LYS A 539 12.07 31.46 -13.80
C LYS A 539 12.47 32.88 -14.19
N ALA A 540 11.99 33.91 -13.48
CA ALA A 540 12.35 35.29 -13.76
C ALA A 540 13.82 35.63 -13.41
N ASN A 541 14.42 34.89 -12.46
CA ASN A 541 15.75 35.18 -11.94
C ASN A 541 16.85 34.21 -12.43
N ARG A 542 16.49 33.16 -13.18
CA ARG A 542 17.48 32.18 -13.68
C ARG A 542 18.23 32.67 -14.92
N ASP A 543 19.36 32.04 -15.21
CA ASP A 543 20.02 32.16 -16.51
C ASP A 543 19.25 31.31 -17.54
N GLU A 544 18.40 31.97 -18.33
CA GLU A 544 17.55 31.28 -19.30
C GLU A 544 18.35 30.55 -20.38
N ILE A 545 19.50 31.07 -20.80
CA ILE A 545 20.32 30.42 -21.84
C ILE A 545 20.89 29.12 -21.28
N ALA A 546 21.48 29.16 -20.09
CA ALA A 546 22.03 27.98 -19.45
C ALA A 546 20.95 26.92 -19.12
N ALA A 547 19.74 27.35 -18.73
CA ALA A 547 18.62 26.46 -18.50
C ALA A 547 18.21 25.71 -19.78
N GLN A 548 18.02 26.44 -20.90
CA GLN A 548 17.65 25.84 -22.18
C GLN A 548 18.75 24.91 -22.74
N GLU A 549 20.03 25.29 -22.61
CA GLU A 549 21.14 24.42 -23.03
C GLU A 549 21.18 23.11 -22.22
N ALA A 550 20.93 23.16 -20.92
CA ALA A 550 20.88 21.96 -20.08
C ALA A 550 19.71 21.04 -20.46
N LEU A 551 18.52 21.60 -20.70
CA LEU A 551 17.33 20.84 -21.13
C LEU A 551 17.53 20.19 -22.51
N LEU A 552 18.13 20.91 -23.46
CA LEU A 552 18.46 20.35 -24.78
C LEU A 552 19.42 19.18 -24.67
N ARG A 553 20.46 19.28 -23.84
CA ARG A 553 21.40 18.16 -23.59
C ARG A 553 20.71 16.96 -22.95
N LEU A 554 19.76 17.19 -22.03
CA LEU A 554 18.96 16.13 -21.43
C LEU A 554 18.11 15.40 -22.48
N GLU A 555 17.41 16.14 -23.34
CA GLU A 555 16.63 15.57 -24.44
C GLU A 555 17.53 14.80 -25.43
N GLU A 556 18.67 15.36 -25.81
CA GLU A 556 19.63 14.70 -26.71
C GLU A 556 20.15 13.38 -26.12
N SER A 557 20.42 13.33 -24.81
CA SER A 557 20.80 12.08 -24.14
C SER A 557 19.67 11.05 -24.12
N ALA A 558 18.43 11.50 -23.88
CA ALA A 558 17.26 10.63 -23.87
C ALA A 558 17.02 9.96 -25.23
N ARG A 559 17.37 10.64 -26.33
CA ARG A 559 17.29 10.10 -27.70
C ARG A 559 18.39 9.11 -28.05
N LYS A 560 19.42 8.93 -27.22
CA LYS A 560 20.51 7.98 -27.49
C LYS A 560 20.02 6.54 -27.35
N THR A 561 20.49 5.69 -28.28
CA THR A 561 20.21 4.25 -28.28
C THR A 561 21.29 3.43 -27.58
N THR A 562 22.40 4.06 -27.18
CA THR A 562 23.49 3.45 -26.42
C THR A 562 23.32 3.72 -24.92
N SER A 563 23.76 2.79 -24.09
CA SER A 563 23.73 2.96 -22.62
C SER A 563 24.56 4.17 -22.18
N THR A 564 24.01 5.00 -21.31
CA THR A 564 24.72 6.11 -20.62
C THR A 564 24.86 5.82 -19.13
N SER A 565 24.65 4.56 -18.73
CA SER A 565 24.62 4.13 -17.34
C SER A 565 26.00 4.10 -16.68
N ASN A 566 27.09 4.20 -17.45
CA ASN A 566 28.41 4.33 -16.85
C ASN A 566 28.42 5.60 -15.95
N PRO A 567 28.80 5.50 -14.66
CA PRO A 567 28.75 6.63 -13.73
C PRO A 567 29.61 7.85 -14.14
N ASP A 568 30.56 7.67 -15.06
CA ASP A 568 31.41 8.74 -15.61
C ASP A 568 30.97 9.20 -17.01
N HIS A 569 29.86 8.68 -17.54
CA HIS A 569 29.36 9.08 -18.84
C HIS A 569 28.81 10.51 -18.77
N PRO A 570 29.29 11.44 -19.61
CA PRO A 570 28.88 12.86 -19.56
C PRO A 570 27.39 13.07 -19.88
N ASP A 571 26.78 12.09 -20.56
CA ASP A 571 25.35 12.11 -20.89
C ASP A 571 24.51 11.22 -19.97
N ASN A 572 25.02 10.77 -18.82
CA ASN A 572 24.19 10.09 -17.84
C ASN A 572 23.02 11.00 -17.41
N LEU A 573 21.79 10.50 -17.48
CA LEU A 573 20.56 11.27 -17.25
C LEU A 573 20.51 11.90 -15.86
N MET A 574 21.01 11.20 -14.83
CA MET A 574 21.06 11.74 -13.48
C MET A 574 22.03 12.93 -13.38
N THR A 575 23.19 12.82 -14.03
CA THR A 575 24.17 13.91 -14.10
C THR A 575 23.60 15.15 -14.80
N LEU A 576 22.92 14.95 -15.93
CA LEU A 576 22.28 16.04 -16.68
C LEU A 576 21.11 16.66 -15.93
N CYS A 577 20.31 15.88 -15.18
CA CYS A 577 19.25 16.44 -14.35
C CYS A 577 19.79 17.27 -13.18
N ILE A 578 20.93 16.89 -12.58
CA ILE A 578 21.61 17.74 -11.57
C ILE A 578 22.07 19.06 -12.19
N GLU A 579 22.56 19.03 -13.44
CA GLU A 579 22.90 20.25 -14.18
C GLU A 579 21.67 21.13 -14.41
N CYS A 580 20.53 20.55 -14.83
CA CYS A 580 19.25 21.25 -14.99
C CYS A 580 18.76 21.84 -13.65
N ALA A 581 18.86 21.09 -12.55
CA ALA A 581 18.50 21.58 -11.22
C ALA A 581 19.35 22.79 -10.82
N ARG A 582 20.66 22.73 -11.08
CA ARG A 582 21.59 23.83 -10.81
C ARG A 582 21.25 25.07 -11.63
N THR A 583 20.84 24.93 -12.89
CA THR A 583 20.40 26.05 -13.76
C THR A 583 18.95 26.47 -13.55
N ARG A 584 18.28 25.93 -12.51
CA ARG A 584 16.91 26.27 -12.10
C ARG A 584 15.85 25.96 -13.16
N CYS A 585 16.04 24.85 -13.91
CA CYS A 585 14.96 24.25 -14.69
C CYS A 585 13.90 23.68 -13.74
N THR A 586 12.65 23.70 -14.17
CA THR A 586 11.53 23.13 -13.40
C THR A 586 11.47 21.60 -13.56
N LEU A 587 10.68 20.96 -12.70
CA LEU A 587 10.36 19.55 -12.77
C LEU A 587 9.67 19.21 -14.09
N GLY A 588 8.66 19.99 -14.46
CA GLY A 588 7.92 19.88 -15.71
C GLY A 588 8.83 20.02 -16.92
N GLU A 589 9.69 21.05 -16.97
CA GLU A 589 10.63 21.25 -18.09
C GLU A 589 11.57 20.06 -18.28
N MET A 590 12.11 19.49 -17.19
CA MET A 590 12.96 18.30 -17.27
C MET A 590 12.17 17.05 -17.70
N SER A 591 10.95 16.89 -17.21
CA SER A 591 10.07 15.78 -17.59
C SER A 591 9.64 15.87 -19.05
N ASP A 592 9.31 17.06 -19.55
CA ASP A 592 8.94 17.32 -20.94
C ASP A 592 10.10 17.07 -21.90
N ALA A 593 11.34 17.43 -21.52
CA ALA A 593 12.53 17.13 -22.31
C ALA A 593 12.73 15.61 -22.53
N LEU A 594 12.42 14.80 -21.51
CA LEU A 594 12.44 13.34 -21.61
C LEU A 594 11.22 12.81 -22.39
N GLU A 595 10.04 13.40 -22.19
CA GLU A 595 8.81 13.08 -22.91
C GLU A 595 8.95 13.33 -24.42
N ASN A 596 9.62 14.40 -24.85
CA ASN A 596 9.90 14.67 -26.26
C ASN A 596 10.67 13.53 -26.95
N ALA A 597 11.45 12.75 -26.20
CA ALA A 597 12.19 11.60 -26.70
C ALA A 597 11.37 10.29 -26.69
N TRP A 598 10.52 10.09 -25.67
CA TRP A 598 9.91 8.78 -25.39
C TRP A 598 8.38 8.74 -25.44
N GLY A 599 7.72 9.88 -25.35
CA GLY A 599 6.28 10.01 -25.12
C GLY A 599 5.84 9.60 -23.71
N ARG A 600 4.52 9.70 -23.45
CA ARG A 600 3.88 9.18 -22.24
C ARG A 600 3.27 7.80 -22.46
N HIS A 601 3.32 6.96 -21.43
CA HIS A 601 2.69 5.66 -21.43
C HIS A 601 1.16 5.79 -21.37
N VAL A 602 0.47 5.00 -22.19
CA VAL A 602 -0.98 4.82 -22.15
C VAL A 602 -1.26 3.37 -21.75
N PRO A 603 -1.88 3.12 -20.59
CA PRO A 603 -2.14 1.76 -20.12
C PRO A 603 -3.21 1.07 -20.98
N ALA A 604 -3.06 -0.24 -21.15
CA ALA A 604 -4.13 -1.07 -21.72
C ALA A 604 -5.27 -1.25 -20.70
N THR A 605 -6.51 -1.23 -21.17
CA THR A 605 -7.70 -1.42 -20.33
C THR A 605 -8.19 -2.86 -20.40
N GLY A 606 -8.00 -3.62 -19.32
CA GLY A 606 -8.64 -4.91 -19.05
C GLY A 606 -9.71 -4.79 -17.95
N MET A 607 -10.61 -5.78 -17.88
CA MET A 607 -11.60 -5.91 -16.81
C MET A 607 -11.82 -7.39 -16.46
N VAL A 608 -11.89 -7.69 -15.17
CA VAL A 608 -12.22 -9.02 -14.65
C VAL A 608 -13.75 -9.23 -14.68
N GLN A 609 -14.20 -10.45 -15.03
CA GLN A 609 -15.62 -10.83 -15.00
C GLN A 609 -15.82 -12.13 -14.19
N GLY A 610 -16.93 -12.24 -13.47
CA GLY A 610 -17.38 -13.42 -12.73
C GLY A 610 -16.72 -13.64 -11.36
N ALA A 611 -15.66 -12.89 -11.03
CA ALA A 611 -14.93 -13.05 -9.77
C ALA A 611 -15.75 -12.57 -8.56
N TYR A 612 -16.64 -11.59 -8.73
CA TYR A 612 -17.47 -11.05 -7.65
C TYR A 612 -18.61 -12.03 -7.33
N THR A 613 -19.35 -12.49 -8.35
CA THR A 613 -20.47 -13.45 -8.19
C THR A 613 -20.03 -14.75 -7.49
N ALA A 614 -18.81 -15.23 -7.77
CA ALA A 614 -18.29 -16.46 -7.17
C ALA A 614 -18.31 -16.44 -5.63
N ALA A 615 -18.19 -15.27 -5.00
CA ALA A 615 -18.23 -15.14 -3.55
C ALA A 615 -19.63 -15.35 -2.95
N PHE A 616 -20.70 -15.16 -3.74
CA PHE A 616 -22.09 -15.30 -3.32
C PHE A 616 -22.63 -16.73 -3.50
N ASN A 617 -21.94 -17.55 -4.30
CA ASN A 617 -22.28 -18.96 -4.47
C ASN A 617 -22.06 -19.74 -3.16
N GLY A 618 -23.08 -20.49 -2.72
CA GLY A 618 -23.04 -21.30 -1.50
C GLY A 618 -22.98 -20.51 -0.19
N GLY A 619 -23.36 -19.22 -0.21
CA GLY A 619 -23.47 -18.36 0.98
C GLY A 619 -24.80 -18.52 1.73
N ASP A 620 -25.02 -17.68 2.76
CA ASP A 620 -26.30 -17.59 3.49
C ASP A 620 -27.46 -17.29 2.51
N ASP A 621 -28.55 -18.05 2.60
CA ASP A 621 -29.75 -17.93 1.75
C ASP A 621 -30.26 -16.49 1.64
N LYS A 622 -30.13 -15.68 2.71
CA LYS A 622 -30.56 -14.27 2.70
C LYS A 622 -29.68 -13.39 1.84
N VAL A 623 -28.36 -13.58 1.91
CA VAL A 623 -27.37 -12.80 1.15
C VAL A 623 -27.49 -13.13 -0.32
N PHE A 624 -27.70 -14.42 -0.64
CA PHE A 624 -27.94 -14.84 -2.02
C PHE A 624 -29.26 -14.28 -2.57
N SER A 625 -30.33 -14.24 -1.76
CA SER A 625 -31.61 -13.65 -2.15
C SER A 625 -31.51 -12.14 -2.45
N GLU A 626 -30.70 -11.39 -1.71
CA GLU A 626 -30.44 -9.97 -1.98
C GLU A 626 -29.81 -9.77 -3.36
N TYR A 627 -28.78 -10.56 -3.68
CA TYR A 627 -28.11 -10.57 -4.97
C TYR A 627 -29.08 -10.89 -6.12
N GLU A 628 -29.91 -11.94 -5.97
CA GLU A 628 -30.91 -12.29 -6.99
C GLU A 628 -31.95 -11.19 -7.23
N ASN A 629 -32.34 -10.44 -6.19
CA ASN A 629 -33.31 -9.35 -6.34
C ASN A 629 -32.76 -8.19 -7.18
N ILE A 630 -31.45 -7.93 -7.11
CA ILE A 630 -30.81 -6.89 -7.91
C ILE A 630 -30.77 -7.32 -9.38
N LEU A 631 -30.39 -8.57 -9.66
CA LEU A 631 -30.44 -9.12 -11.02
C LEU A 631 -31.82 -8.95 -11.64
N LYS A 632 -32.89 -9.31 -10.90
CA LYS A 632 -34.28 -9.12 -11.36
C LYS A 632 -34.63 -7.64 -11.58
N SER A 633 -34.07 -6.73 -10.78
CA SER A 633 -34.30 -5.30 -10.91
C SER A 633 -33.63 -4.73 -12.17
N VAL A 634 -32.41 -5.18 -12.49
CA VAL A 634 -31.70 -4.85 -13.72
C VAL A 634 -32.40 -5.42 -14.95
N GLU A 635 -32.86 -6.67 -14.89
CA GLU A 635 -33.68 -7.27 -15.96
C GLU A 635 -34.98 -6.50 -16.17
N GLY A 636 -35.65 -6.08 -15.09
CA GLY A 636 -36.86 -5.26 -15.17
C GLY A 636 -36.61 -3.87 -15.78
N PHE A 637 -35.45 -3.28 -15.51
CA PHE A 637 -35.01 -2.04 -16.17
C PHE A 637 -34.83 -2.27 -17.67
N GLU A 638 -34.10 -3.31 -18.07
CA GLU A 638 -33.87 -3.65 -19.48
C GLU A 638 -35.17 -3.88 -20.24
N GLN A 639 -36.14 -4.55 -19.62
CA GLN A 639 -37.47 -4.76 -20.21
C GLN A 639 -38.27 -3.46 -20.40
N THR A 640 -38.07 -2.47 -19.52
CA THR A 640 -38.83 -1.21 -19.53
C THR A 640 -38.20 -0.18 -20.47
N GLU A 641 -36.88 -0.03 -20.42
CA GLU A 641 -36.12 0.99 -21.15
C GLU A 641 -35.53 0.47 -22.48
N GLY A 642 -35.63 -0.84 -22.74
CA GLY A 642 -35.19 -1.47 -24.00
C GLY A 642 -33.68 -1.70 -24.11
N ARG A 643 -32.93 -1.39 -23.06
CA ARG A 643 -31.48 -1.64 -22.92
C ARG A 643 -31.08 -1.75 -21.45
N ARG A 644 -29.93 -2.35 -21.18
CA ARG A 644 -29.37 -2.43 -19.83
C ARG A 644 -29.04 -1.05 -19.25
N PRO A 645 -29.06 -0.89 -17.92
CA PRO A 645 -28.51 0.30 -17.29
C PRO A 645 -27.03 0.38 -17.62
N ARG A 646 -26.58 1.57 -18.04
CA ARG A 646 -25.23 1.80 -18.57
C ARG A 646 -24.51 2.83 -17.73
N ILE A 647 -23.34 2.49 -17.23
CA ILE A 647 -22.53 3.34 -16.34
C ILE A 647 -21.11 3.53 -16.89
N LEU A 648 -20.64 4.77 -16.91
CA LEU A 648 -19.22 5.11 -17.08
C LEU A 648 -18.58 5.23 -15.70
N VAL A 649 -17.67 4.31 -15.35
CA VAL A 649 -16.84 4.44 -14.15
C VAL A 649 -15.61 5.27 -14.51
N ALA A 650 -15.53 6.50 -14.01
CA ALA A 650 -14.56 7.50 -14.42
C ALA A 650 -13.54 7.83 -13.32
N LYS A 651 -12.31 8.14 -13.76
CA LYS A 651 -11.23 8.73 -12.95
C LYS A 651 -10.90 10.10 -13.52
N MET A 652 -10.84 11.12 -12.67
CA MET A 652 -10.53 12.49 -13.07
C MET A 652 -9.27 13.01 -12.36
N GLY A 653 -8.57 13.94 -13.00
CA GLY A 653 -7.33 14.50 -12.44
C GLY A 653 -6.20 13.48 -12.42
N GLN A 654 -5.20 13.68 -11.57
CA GLN A 654 -4.02 12.79 -11.53
C GLN A 654 -4.21 11.53 -10.68
N ASP A 655 -5.42 11.28 -10.18
CA ASP A 655 -5.72 10.19 -9.26
C ASP A 655 -5.55 8.80 -9.90
N GLY A 656 -4.48 8.11 -9.49
CA GLY A 656 -4.12 6.77 -9.94
C GLY A 656 -4.81 5.62 -9.20
N HIS A 657 -5.61 5.89 -8.14
CA HIS A 657 -6.25 4.81 -7.38
C HIS A 657 -7.40 4.20 -8.20
N ASP A 658 -7.22 2.97 -8.68
CA ASP A 658 -8.21 2.31 -9.55
C ASP A 658 -8.85 1.06 -8.93
N ARG A 659 -8.36 0.53 -7.81
CA ARG A 659 -8.94 -0.65 -7.14
C ARG A 659 -10.47 -0.54 -6.96
N GLY A 660 -10.93 0.53 -6.31
CA GLY A 660 -12.37 0.73 -6.06
C GLY A 660 -13.18 0.84 -7.35
N ALA A 661 -12.66 1.59 -8.34
CA ALA A 661 -13.28 1.72 -9.65
C ALA A 661 -13.37 0.37 -10.40
N LYS A 662 -12.31 -0.44 -10.38
CA LYS A 662 -12.24 -1.75 -11.04
C LYS A 662 -13.14 -2.78 -10.37
N VAL A 663 -13.17 -2.81 -9.04
CA VAL A 663 -14.05 -3.68 -8.27
C VAL A 663 -15.53 -3.31 -8.48
N ILE A 664 -15.87 -2.01 -8.51
CA ILE A 664 -17.22 -1.55 -8.86
C ILE A 664 -17.57 -1.92 -10.30
N ALA A 665 -16.66 -1.70 -11.25
CA ALA A 665 -16.90 -2.02 -12.65
C ALA A 665 -17.17 -3.53 -12.84
N SER A 666 -16.32 -4.38 -12.26
CA SER A 666 -16.47 -5.84 -12.31
C SER A 666 -17.77 -6.29 -11.62
N GLY A 667 -18.05 -5.77 -10.41
CA GLY A 667 -19.25 -6.11 -9.67
C GLY A 667 -20.56 -5.66 -10.34
N PHE A 668 -20.59 -4.47 -10.93
CA PHE A 668 -21.76 -3.98 -11.68
C PHE A 668 -21.97 -4.77 -12.97
N ALA A 669 -20.89 -5.15 -13.67
CA ALA A 669 -20.97 -6.01 -14.84
C ALA A 669 -21.54 -7.40 -14.47
N ASP A 670 -21.07 -7.99 -13.35
CA ASP A 670 -21.60 -9.23 -12.79
C ASP A 670 -23.09 -9.12 -12.39
N LEU A 671 -23.57 -7.92 -12.06
CA LEU A 671 -24.97 -7.60 -11.76
C LEU A 671 -25.82 -7.26 -13.00
N GLY A 672 -25.24 -7.30 -14.21
CA GLY A 672 -25.97 -7.12 -15.47
C GLY A 672 -26.01 -5.67 -16.02
N PHE A 673 -25.22 -4.75 -15.46
CA PHE A 673 -25.01 -3.44 -16.07
C PHE A 673 -24.11 -3.52 -17.29
N ASP A 674 -24.31 -2.61 -18.25
CA ASP A 674 -23.30 -2.31 -19.26
C ASP A 674 -22.33 -1.29 -18.66
N VAL A 675 -21.05 -1.68 -18.55
CA VAL A 675 -20.04 -0.88 -17.83
C VAL A 675 -18.95 -0.43 -18.79
N ASP A 676 -18.78 0.89 -18.91
CA ASP A 676 -17.62 1.49 -19.53
C ASP A 676 -16.61 1.90 -18.45
N VAL A 677 -15.34 1.55 -18.62
CA VAL A 677 -14.27 1.96 -17.71
C VAL A 677 -13.47 3.08 -18.37
N GLY A 678 -13.54 4.27 -17.78
CA GLY A 678 -12.79 5.44 -18.23
C GLY A 678 -11.28 5.22 -18.11
N PRO A 679 -10.47 5.72 -19.07
CA PRO A 679 -9.03 5.82 -18.91
C PRO A 679 -8.64 6.61 -17.65
N LEU A 680 -7.42 6.35 -17.16
CA LEU A 680 -6.84 7.20 -16.13
C LEU A 680 -6.50 8.59 -16.68
N PHE A 681 -6.46 9.57 -15.78
CA PHE A 681 -5.97 10.93 -16.03
C PHE A 681 -6.80 11.81 -16.97
N GLN A 682 -8.09 11.50 -17.08
CA GLN A 682 -9.01 12.32 -17.84
C GLN A 682 -9.31 13.64 -17.13
N THR A 683 -9.45 14.70 -17.91
CA THR A 683 -10.05 15.96 -17.48
C THR A 683 -11.57 15.79 -17.36
N PRO A 684 -12.25 16.66 -16.60
CA PRO A 684 -13.71 16.66 -16.54
C PRO A 684 -14.39 16.74 -17.92
N ARG A 685 -13.80 17.50 -18.85
CA ARG A 685 -14.28 17.62 -20.23
C ARG A 685 -14.14 16.32 -21.01
N GLU A 686 -12.99 15.64 -20.90
CA GLU A 686 -12.76 14.34 -21.56
C GLU A 686 -13.75 13.28 -21.05
N VAL A 687 -14.05 13.26 -19.75
CA VAL A 687 -15.08 12.38 -19.16
C VAL A 687 -16.47 12.72 -19.70
N ALA A 688 -16.84 14.00 -19.77
CA ALA A 688 -18.14 14.43 -20.30
C ALA A 688 -18.33 14.00 -21.77
N LEU A 689 -17.32 14.20 -22.61
CA LEU A 689 -17.35 13.78 -24.01
C LEU A 689 -17.47 12.25 -24.15
N GLN A 690 -16.70 11.49 -23.38
CA GLN A 690 -16.80 10.03 -23.40
C GLN A 690 -18.19 9.53 -22.94
N ALA A 691 -18.76 10.15 -21.92
CA ALA A 691 -20.09 9.81 -21.42
C ALA A 691 -21.17 10.03 -22.50
N ILE A 692 -21.07 11.12 -23.26
CA ILE A 692 -21.95 11.44 -24.39
C ILE A 692 -21.77 10.43 -25.53
N ASP A 693 -20.53 10.16 -25.93
CA ASP A 693 -20.23 9.25 -27.03
C ASP A 693 -20.72 7.82 -26.73
N SER A 694 -20.67 7.41 -25.46
CA SER A 694 -21.18 6.10 -24.99
C SER A 694 -22.68 6.08 -24.66
N ASP A 695 -23.37 7.23 -24.67
CA ASP A 695 -24.79 7.35 -24.27
C ASP A 695 -25.07 6.66 -22.93
N VAL A 696 -24.28 7.00 -21.90
CA VAL A 696 -24.43 6.38 -20.56
C VAL A 696 -25.61 6.99 -19.80
N HIS A 697 -26.24 6.20 -18.94
CA HIS A 697 -27.25 6.71 -18.02
C HIS A 697 -26.60 7.41 -16.82
N VAL A 698 -25.45 6.89 -16.38
CA VAL A 698 -24.79 7.29 -15.14
C VAL A 698 -23.29 7.47 -15.36
N ILE A 699 -22.72 8.52 -14.79
CA ILE A 699 -21.28 8.72 -14.64
C ILE A 699 -20.94 8.49 -13.16
N GLY A 700 -20.25 7.39 -12.88
CA GLY A 700 -19.73 7.06 -11.57
C GLY A 700 -18.30 7.54 -11.40
N VAL A 701 -18.10 8.68 -10.74
CA VAL A 701 -16.77 9.24 -10.48
C VAL A 701 -16.16 8.59 -9.25
N SER A 702 -15.02 7.92 -9.41
CA SER A 702 -14.24 7.39 -8.30
C SER A 702 -13.08 8.35 -7.96
N SER A 703 -13.16 8.99 -6.78
CA SER A 703 -12.22 10.02 -6.32
C SER A 703 -11.61 9.65 -4.97
N GLN A 704 -10.29 9.51 -4.93
CA GLN A 704 -9.52 9.15 -3.74
C GLN A 704 -8.35 10.11 -3.48
N ALA A 705 -8.13 11.09 -4.35
CA ALA A 705 -7.04 12.07 -4.24
C ALA A 705 -7.50 13.49 -3.80
N ALA A 706 -8.65 13.58 -3.13
CA ALA A 706 -9.22 14.82 -2.59
C ALA A 706 -9.55 15.96 -3.61
N GLY A 707 -9.45 15.71 -4.91
CA GLY A 707 -9.82 16.67 -5.97
C GLY A 707 -11.33 16.85 -6.17
N HIS A 708 -12.19 16.16 -5.41
CA HIS A 708 -13.65 16.09 -5.64
C HIS A 708 -14.35 17.44 -5.59
N LYS A 709 -13.90 18.37 -4.74
CA LYS A 709 -14.53 19.71 -4.64
C LYS A 709 -14.25 20.61 -5.85
N THR A 710 -13.22 20.27 -6.64
CA THR A 710 -12.85 21.01 -7.86
C THR A 710 -13.35 20.29 -9.11
N LEU A 711 -13.11 18.98 -9.19
CA LEU A 711 -13.33 18.21 -10.42
C LEU A 711 -14.80 17.83 -10.65
N LEU A 712 -15.59 17.53 -9.60
CA LEU A 712 -17.01 17.22 -9.75
C LEU A 712 -17.83 18.44 -10.21
N PRO A 713 -17.68 19.64 -9.62
CA PRO A 713 -18.34 20.83 -10.14
C PRO A 713 -17.91 21.17 -11.57
N ALA A 714 -16.63 20.97 -11.91
CA ALA A 714 -16.14 21.15 -13.27
C ALA A 714 -16.79 20.18 -14.27
N LEU A 715 -16.94 18.90 -13.92
CA LEU A 715 -17.63 17.91 -14.76
C LEU A 715 -19.09 18.30 -15.00
N LYS A 716 -19.79 18.69 -13.93
CA LYS A 716 -21.17 19.16 -14.03
C LYS A 716 -21.28 20.34 -15.00
N LYS A 717 -20.39 21.32 -14.88
CA LYS A 717 -20.34 22.48 -15.76
C LYS A 717 -20.09 22.07 -17.22
N GLU A 718 -19.14 21.17 -17.49
CA GLU A 718 -18.89 20.70 -18.86
C GLU A 718 -20.11 19.99 -19.46
N LEU A 719 -20.85 19.19 -18.67
CA LEU A 719 -22.10 18.58 -19.12
C LEU A 719 -23.18 19.63 -19.44
N GLU A 720 -23.32 20.65 -18.59
CA GLU A 720 -24.24 21.77 -18.81
C GLU A 720 -23.87 22.57 -20.08
N ASP A 721 -22.59 22.87 -20.26
CA ASP A 721 -22.06 23.59 -21.43
C ASP A 721 -22.23 22.78 -22.73
N LEU A 722 -22.24 21.44 -22.64
CA LEU A 722 -22.54 20.52 -23.75
C LEU A 722 -24.03 20.22 -23.93
N GLY A 723 -24.92 20.80 -23.11
CA GLY A 723 -26.38 20.66 -23.21
C GLY A 723 -26.93 19.33 -22.68
N VAL A 724 -26.19 18.64 -21.80
CA VAL A 724 -26.57 17.36 -21.20
C VAL A 724 -27.12 17.56 -19.79
N HIS A 725 -28.40 17.28 -19.61
CA HIS A 725 -29.09 17.43 -18.32
C HIS A 725 -29.72 16.14 -17.76
N HIS A 726 -29.70 15.05 -18.53
CA HIS A 726 -30.40 13.81 -18.19
C HIS A 726 -29.48 12.75 -17.56
N MET A 727 -28.17 12.87 -17.71
CA MET A 727 -27.20 11.93 -17.15
C MET A 727 -27.04 12.15 -15.64
N VAL A 728 -27.07 11.07 -14.87
CA VAL A 728 -26.85 11.11 -13.43
C VAL A 728 -25.36 11.07 -13.13
N VAL A 729 -24.86 11.97 -12.29
CA VAL A 729 -23.50 11.89 -11.74
C VAL A 729 -23.57 11.36 -10.31
N VAL A 730 -22.78 10.33 -10.00
CA VAL A 730 -22.58 9.83 -8.64
C VAL A 730 -21.09 9.86 -8.30
N ALA A 731 -20.76 10.03 -7.02
CA ALA A 731 -19.38 10.07 -6.55
C ALA A 731 -19.11 8.93 -5.57
N GLY A 732 -17.90 8.39 -5.56
CA GLY A 732 -17.45 7.47 -4.52
C GLY A 732 -15.94 7.50 -4.33
N GLY A 733 -15.47 6.87 -3.27
CA GLY A 733 -14.05 6.88 -2.87
C GLY A 733 -13.84 7.58 -1.53
N VAL A 734 -12.65 8.13 -1.30
CA VAL A 734 -12.30 8.78 -0.02
C VAL A 734 -12.79 10.23 -0.09
N ILE A 735 -14.05 10.42 0.30
CA ILE A 735 -14.69 11.74 0.38
C ILE A 735 -15.09 11.95 1.84
N PRO A 736 -14.54 12.96 2.54
CA PRO A 736 -14.90 13.23 3.92
C PRO A 736 -16.41 13.52 4.07
N PRO A 737 -17.10 13.01 5.11
CA PRO A 737 -18.51 13.26 5.33
C PRO A 737 -18.90 14.76 5.35
N GLN A 738 -17.99 15.60 5.83
CA GLN A 738 -18.16 17.06 5.85
C GLN A 738 -18.28 17.70 4.46
N ASP A 739 -17.79 17.05 3.40
CA ASP A 739 -17.89 17.55 2.03
C ASP A 739 -19.17 17.07 1.31
N TYR A 740 -19.95 16.17 1.91
CA TYR A 740 -21.14 15.60 1.27
C TYR A 740 -22.20 16.68 1.00
N ASP A 741 -22.43 17.56 1.97
CA ASP A 741 -23.40 18.65 1.81
C ASP A 741 -22.99 19.62 0.69
N PHE A 742 -21.70 19.90 0.56
CA PHE A 742 -21.19 20.68 -0.57
C PHE A 742 -21.53 20.02 -1.90
N LEU A 743 -21.20 18.73 -2.07
CA LEU A 743 -21.39 18.00 -3.33
C LEU A 743 -22.87 17.78 -3.69
N LEU A 744 -23.71 17.43 -2.70
CA LEU A 744 -25.11 17.07 -2.92
C LEU A 744 -26.04 18.30 -2.97
N LYS A 745 -25.77 19.34 -2.17
CA LYS A 745 -26.71 20.46 -1.98
C LYS A 745 -26.18 21.78 -2.51
N GLU A 746 -24.93 22.13 -2.24
CA GLU A 746 -24.38 23.45 -2.59
C GLU A 746 -23.98 23.53 -4.07
N SER A 747 -23.06 22.66 -4.52
CA SER A 747 -22.66 22.57 -5.92
C SER A 747 -23.67 21.78 -6.77
N LYS A 748 -24.42 20.87 -6.12
CA LYS A 748 -25.29 19.87 -6.77
C LYS A 748 -24.55 19.13 -7.88
N SER A 749 -23.29 18.75 -7.62
CA SER A 749 -22.41 18.11 -8.60
C SER A 749 -22.62 16.59 -8.71
N CYS A 750 -23.31 15.97 -7.76
CA CYS A 750 -23.72 14.57 -7.84
C CYS A 750 -25.06 14.32 -7.12
N GLY A 751 -25.73 13.21 -7.45
CA GLY A 751 -26.99 12.77 -6.85
C GLY A 751 -26.83 11.82 -5.65
N ALA A 752 -25.66 11.19 -5.52
CA ALA A 752 -25.30 10.34 -4.37
C ALA A 752 -23.77 10.32 -4.17
N VAL A 753 -23.37 10.03 -2.93
CA VAL A 753 -21.97 9.80 -2.53
C VAL A 753 -21.87 8.42 -1.86
N PHE A 754 -20.87 7.62 -2.27
CA PHE A 754 -20.58 6.28 -1.77
C PHE A 754 -19.19 6.24 -1.11
N GLY A 755 -19.15 6.27 0.22
CA GLY A 755 -17.90 6.25 1.00
C GLY A 755 -17.27 4.86 1.17
N PRO A 756 -16.07 4.77 1.78
CA PRO A 756 -15.43 3.50 2.12
C PRO A 756 -16.35 2.54 2.90
N GLY A 757 -16.38 1.28 2.47
CA GLY A 757 -17.23 0.24 3.09
C GLY A 757 -18.63 0.09 2.48
N THR A 758 -18.96 0.89 1.46
CA THR A 758 -20.16 0.68 0.64
C THR A 758 -20.16 -0.72 0.01
N ARG A 759 -21.26 -1.47 0.18
CA ARG A 759 -21.46 -2.75 -0.52
C ARG A 759 -21.89 -2.50 -1.96
N ILE A 760 -21.34 -3.27 -2.90
CA ILE A 760 -21.66 -3.09 -4.33
C ILE A 760 -23.16 -3.29 -4.58
N THR A 761 -23.80 -4.22 -3.86
CA THR A 761 -25.25 -4.48 -3.98
C THR A 761 -26.09 -3.27 -3.56
N ASP A 762 -25.70 -2.58 -2.49
CA ASP A 762 -26.40 -1.37 -2.01
C ASP A 762 -26.19 -0.19 -2.98
N ALA A 763 -24.98 -0.05 -3.52
CA ALA A 763 -24.67 0.95 -4.54
C ALA A 763 -25.47 0.74 -5.83
N ALA A 764 -25.54 -0.50 -6.33
CA ALA A 764 -26.28 -0.84 -7.55
C ALA A 764 -27.77 -0.49 -7.44
N ASN A 765 -28.41 -0.81 -6.31
CA ASN A 765 -29.80 -0.42 -6.05
C ASN A 765 -29.99 1.10 -6.06
N THR A 766 -29.11 1.82 -5.36
CA THR A 766 -29.18 3.29 -5.28
C THR A 766 -29.00 3.92 -6.65
N VAL A 767 -28.08 3.40 -7.46
CA VAL A 767 -27.84 3.87 -8.83
C VAL A 767 -29.06 3.63 -9.72
N LEU A 768 -29.68 2.44 -9.67
CA LEU A 768 -30.90 2.15 -10.45
C LEU A 768 -32.06 3.08 -10.10
N ASP A 769 -32.22 3.41 -8.82
CA ASP A 769 -33.26 4.31 -8.32
C ASP A 769 -33.09 5.76 -8.83
N LEU A 770 -31.84 6.18 -9.08
CA LEU A 770 -31.54 7.54 -9.53
C LEU A 770 -31.75 7.74 -11.03
N ILE A 771 -31.72 6.68 -11.84
CA ILE A 771 -31.91 6.77 -13.28
C ILE A 771 -33.38 7.15 -13.58
N PRO A 772 -33.64 8.27 -14.26
CA PRO A 772 -35.00 8.64 -14.66
C PRO A 772 -35.61 7.58 -15.57
N ARG A 773 -36.82 7.10 -15.26
CA ARG A 773 -37.55 6.12 -16.09
C ARG A 773 -38.45 6.81 -17.10
N GLY A 774 -38.54 6.28 -18.32
CA GLY A 774 -39.24 6.88 -19.47
C GLY A 774 -40.77 7.04 -19.38
N GLY A 775 -41.38 7.01 -18.18
CA GLY A 775 -42.84 6.94 -18.00
C GLY A 775 -43.48 7.86 -16.95
N GLY A 776 -42.74 8.75 -16.27
CA GLY A 776 -43.30 9.59 -15.20
C GLY A 776 -42.88 11.05 -15.32
N GLY A 777 -43.83 11.93 -15.65
CA GLY A 777 -43.60 13.37 -15.62
C GLY A 777 -43.30 13.87 -14.21
N GLY A 778 -42.14 14.51 -14.07
CA GLY A 778 -41.89 15.61 -13.13
C GLY A 778 -42.04 15.34 -11.64
N GLU A 779 -41.06 14.67 -11.03
CA GLU A 779 -40.59 14.98 -9.68
C GLU A 779 -39.06 14.76 -9.64
N GLU A 780 -38.31 15.76 -9.18
CA GLU A 780 -36.85 15.64 -8.93
C GLU A 780 -36.60 14.50 -7.93
N PRO A 781 -35.69 13.55 -8.21
CA PRO A 781 -35.32 12.53 -7.22
C PRO A 781 -34.69 13.22 -5.99
N ALA A 782 -35.19 12.90 -4.81
CA ALA A 782 -34.63 13.39 -3.55
C ALA A 782 -33.19 12.88 -3.37
N ASN A 783 -32.25 13.79 -3.07
CA ASN A 783 -30.86 13.45 -2.74
C ASN A 783 -30.80 12.37 -1.64
N LYS A 784 -30.14 11.24 -1.91
CA LYS A 784 -29.95 10.13 -0.95
C LYS A 784 -28.47 10.01 -0.56
N THR A 785 -28.19 9.89 0.74
CA THR A 785 -26.90 9.43 1.29
C THR A 785 -27.04 7.96 1.65
N ALA A 786 -26.22 7.10 1.04
CA ALA A 786 -26.18 5.65 1.28
C ALA A 786 -25.20 5.31 2.41
#